data_AF-A0A0N1P2L0-F1
#
_entry.id   AF-A0A0N1P2L0-F1
#
_cell.length_a   1.000
_cell.length_b   1.000
_cell.length_c   1.000
_cell.angle_alpha   90.00
_cell.angle_beta   90.00
_cell.angle_gamma   90.00
#
_symmetry.space_group_name_H-M   'P 1'
#
loop_
_entity.id
_entity.type
_entity.pdbx_description
1 polymer ?
#
loop_
_entity_poly.entity_id
_entity_poly.type
_entity_poly.pdbx_seq_one_letter_code
_entity_poly.pdbx_strand_id
1 'polypeptide(L)'
;MATKQQVQTTYEAARTIEPIYTGGDISANATGSIIATIVEEDVLIVNTTSSRSICRIEGDGEAVTSLCLAPNGAYLAICSRSLSMRIFSLDVNEEATVATAILSRTLKPHNTPVVSSAIDSASVLLATGGADGTVKIWDLRGGYATHNLHAHGGVVSALHFFQARVPEKKNKKVVANGSAGPATVLATASEEGDLKIWNLATSKSFVSLEAHASVIRSLDSSTKNNLLLSASRDKTIILWDTQTWSQRRIIPTFEVLEAAGIVLEGRYCYGAGENGQLRIWDLISGSEVTKRKEAGLETEAIVAAVALTAELLIMTIHQDQTLKFHSMSSLAQTDKVETLKSLPIVRRKTANLDEVIDMACVGPERTVMALAINTESVKMLSIQGDDVHNAFGSDVGSLEGHKDIIICLDVDWSGHWLVTGAKDNTARLWRLDPARSSYECAAIFEGHAESIGAVSLPKSAPVGKAANDPLNYFPAFMITGSTDKTIKRWDLSKLKPSLIGSEVQAGARAIFTRVAHEKDINAIDSSPSAPLFASASQDRTIKVWSLEDGSVTGILRGHKRGVWSVKFSPAGAAAISLSEGGSSSSRGLLLSGSGDKTVKVWSLSTYTCLLTLEGHSNSVLKVIWLPQTPYSNEDNDEAAHSRHARPKNQPYIASASADTLIKLWDPYAASDSDHLLTTLDNHSDRVWALASPIATSSTSSTSFASTPPFPLISGAADATLTFWRDTTTQTTTIATQRATERIEQDQLLQNHIHAKNYREVITLSLALNHPGRLLRVFQDVIALPTTQQEQGTIMGVSAVDDVLSSLDAHQVYQLLERVRDWNTNARTSPVAQRVLGVVLRSYDADFFLEMARDRRLKGVRELLRALEVYTDRHYKRLEELVDESYLLEYTLREMGEVAGTNGVNGHGVGGANGGDMVMT
;
A
#
# COMPACT_ATOMS: atom_id res chain seq x y z
N MET A 1 23.54 34.39 9.86
CA MET A 1 22.51 34.65 8.82
C MET A 1 21.99 33.31 8.35
N ALA A 2 20.74 32.96 8.67
CA ALA A 2 20.12 31.76 8.10
C ALA A 2 19.83 32.02 6.61
N THR A 3 20.43 31.23 5.72
CA THR A 3 20.05 31.25 4.31
C THR A 3 18.62 30.73 4.20
N LYS A 4 17.73 31.57 3.68
CA LYS A 4 16.32 31.20 3.50
C LYS A 4 16.22 30.12 2.42
N GLN A 5 16.24 28.86 2.84
CA GLN A 5 16.08 27.72 1.94
C GLN A 5 14.75 27.85 1.19
N GLN A 6 14.78 27.59 -0.11
CA GLN A 6 13.55 27.47 -0.89
C GLN A 6 12.83 26.20 -0.43
N VAL A 7 11.62 26.35 0.10
CA VAL A 7 10.78 25.23 0.52
C VAL A 7 10.32 24.51 -0.75
N GLN A 8 10.91 23.35 -1.02
CA GLN A 8 10.33 22.37 -1.94
C GLN A 8 9.14 21.72 -1.24
N THR A 9 8.00 21.61 -1.91
CA THR A 9 6.87 20.93 -1.30
C THR A 9 7.12 19.43 -1.25
N THR A 10 6.87 18.75 -0.14
CA THR A 10 7.01 17.29 -0.02
C THR A 10 5.67 16.64 0.27
N TYR A 11 5.40 15.54 -0.43
CA TYR A 11 4.25 14.67 -0.21
C TYR A 11 4.74 13.23 -0.04
N GLU A 12 4.08 12.46 0.82
CA GLU A 12 4.32 11.03 0.99
C GLU A 12 3.06 10.24 0.65
N ALA A 13 3.21 9.04 0.09
CA ALA A 13 2.14 8.06 -0.02
C ALA A 13 1.92 7.44 1.37
N ALA A 14 0.99 8.00 2.15
CA ALA A 14 0.85 7.69 3.57
C ALA A 14 0.03 6.42 3.84
N ARG A 15 -0.92 6.08 2.95
CA ARG A 15 -1.62 4.79 2.90
C ARG A 15 -1.91 4.44 1.43
N THR A 16 -1.80 3.16 1.09
CA THR A 16 -2.29 2.59 -0.17
C THR A 16 -3.46 1.64 0.14
N ILE A 17 -4.41 1.55 -0.78
CA ILE A 17 -5.32 0.40 -0.88
C ILE A 17 -4.92 -0.31 -2.18
N GLU A 18 -4.53 -1.57 -2.04
CA GLU A 18 -4.05 -2.43 -3.12
C GLU A 18 -5.06 -3.58 -3.32
N PRO A 19 -5.12 -4.17 -4.53
CA PRO A 19 -5.92 -5.37 -4.75
C PRO A 19 -5.44 -6.51 -3.83
N ILE A 20 -6.39 -7.13 -3.14
CA ILE A 20 -6.23 -8.28 -2.24
C ILE A 20 -6.51 -9.60 -2.97
N TYR A 21 -7.40 -9.59 -3.97
CA TYR A 21 -7.78 -10.79 -4.73
C TYR A 21 -8.29 -10.44 -6.12
N THR A 22 -7.74 -11.06 -7.16
CA THR A 22 -8.11 -10.80 -8.57
C THR A 22 -8.74 -12.03 -9.26
N GLY A 23 -9.28 -12.97 -8.48
CA GLY A 23 -9.76 -14.27 -8.98
C GLY A 23 -8.79 -15.42 -8.69
N GLY A 24 -9.32 -16.65 -8.69
CA GLY A 24 -8.58 -17.87 -8.36
C GLY A 24 -9.03 -18.55 -7.06
N ASP A 25 -8.25 -19.52 -6.60
CA ASP A 25 -8.48 -20.29 -5.37
C ASP A 25 -8.12 -19.49 -4.10
N ILE A 26 -8.79 -19.75 -2.98
CA ILE A 26 -8.58 -19.05 -1.69
C ILE A 26 -8.61 -20.05 -0.54
N SER A 27 -7.67 -19.87 0.39
CA SER A 27 -7.57 -20.71 1.59
C SER A 27 -7.48 -19.87 2.86
N ALA A 28 -8.20 -20.27 3.91
CA ALA A 28 -8.18 -19.61 5.21
C ALA A 28 -7.62 -20.56 6.28
N ASN A 29 -7.04 -19.97 7.33
CA ASN A 29 -6.64 -20.71 8.54
C ASN A 29 -7.89 -21.15 9.33
N ALA A 30 -7.79 -22.21 10.16
CA ALA A 30 -8.91 -22.72 10.96
C ALA A 30 -9.43 -21.69 11.99
N THR A 31 -8.55 -20.80 12.47
CA THR A 31 -8.91 -19.65 13.32
C THR A 31 -9.62 -18.54 12.55
N GLY A 32 -9.47 -18.48 11.23
CA GLY A 32 -9.99 -17.43 10.37
C GLY A 32 -9.30 -16.07 10.47
N SER A 33 -8.19 -15.96 11.22
CA SER A 33 -7.42 -14.70 11.33
C SER A 33 -6.59 -14.39 10.08
N ILE A 34 -6.16 -15.41 9.34
CA ILE A 34 -5.30 -15.31 8.17
C ILE A 34 -5.98 -15.96 6.96
N ILE A 35 -5.96 -15.26 5.83
CA ILE A 35 -6.35 -15.76 4.52
C ILE A 35 -5.16 -15.66 3.56
N ALA A 36 -5.05 -16.63 2.65
CA ALA A 36 -4.16 -16.58 1.50
C ALA A 36 -5.03 -16.38 0.24
N THR A 37 -4.67 -15.37 -0.56
CA THR A 37 -5.41 -14.93 -1.74
C THR A 37 -4.46 -14.74 -2.93
N ILE A 38 -4.98 -14.83 -4.14
CA ILE A 38 -4.20 -14.69 -5.39
C ILE A 38 -4.44 -13.30 -5.99
N VAL A 39 -3.36 -12.63 -6.37
CA VAL A 39 -3.35 -11.37 -7.13
C VAL A 39 -2.49 -11.59 -8.36
N GLU A 40 -3.16 -11.80 -9.50
CA GLU A 40 -2.60 -12.19 -10.79
C GLU A 40 -1.77 -13.48 -10.72
N GLU A 41 -0.46 -13.33 -10.52
CA GLU A 41 0.53 -14.42 -10.39
C GLU A 41 1.06 -14.54 -8.96
N ASP A 42 0.93 -13.48 -8.17
CA ASP A 42 1.43 -13.38 -6.81
C ASP A 42 0.40 -13.91 -5.80
N VAL A 43 0.90 -14.33 -4.63
CA VAL A 43 0.05 -14.75 -3.51
C VAL A 43 0.22 -13.78 -2.36
N LEU A 44 -0.89 -13.18 -1.94
CA LEU A 44 -0.95 -12.33 -0.76
C LEU A 44 -1.44 -13.13 0.45
N ILE A 45 -0.82 -12.86 1.59
CA ILE A 45 -1.28 -13.33 2.89
C ILE A 45 -1.85 -12.11 3.61
N VAL A 46 -3.13 -12.15 3.94
CA VAL A 46 -3.87 -10.98 4.46
C VAL A 46 -4.55 -11.35 5.76
N ASN A 47 -4.58 -10.42 6.72
CA ASN A 47 -5.34 -10.59 7.96
C ASN A 47 -6.83 -10.35 7.66
N THR A 48 -7.75 -11.15 8.19
CA THR A 48 -9.19 -10.89 7.98
C THR A 48 -9.67 -9.66 8.73
N THR A 49 -9.01 -9.25 9.81
CA THR A 49 -9.33 -8.06 10.59
C THR A 49 -8.74 -6.79 9.96
N SER A 50 -7.41 -6.65 9.89
CA SER A 50 -6.77 -5.49 9.25
C SER A 50 -6.97 -5.49 7.73
N SER A 51 -6.80 -4.35 7.07
CA SER A 51 -6.85 -4.21 5.60
C SER A 51 -5.46 -4.32 4.94
N ARG A 52 -4.44 -4.77 5.68
CA ARG A 52 -3.05 -4.83 5.21
C ARG A 52 -2.63 -6.24 4.83
N SER A 53 -1.91 -6.35 3.72
CA SER A 53 -1.13 -7.53 3.37
C SER A 53 -0.02 -7.72 4.43
N ILE A 54 0.03 -8.93 4.99
CA ILE A 54 1.04 -9.36 5.96
C ILE A 54 2.33 -9.78 5.21
N CYS A 55 2.16 -10.42 4.05
CA CYS A 55 3.24 -10.89 3.20
C CYS A 55 2.77 -10.94 1.73
N ARG A 56 3.67 -10.64 0.79
CA ARG A 56 3.50 -10.84 -0.66
C ARG A 56 4.54 -11.86 -1.11
N ILE A 57 4.09 -12.92 -1.77
CA ILE A 57 4.93 -13.99 -2.33
C ILE A 57 4.90 -13.84 -3.85
N GLU A 58 6.07 -13.56 -4.44
CA GLU A 58 6.22 -13.41 -5.88
C GLU A 58 5.95 -14.73 -6.63
N GLY A 59 5.24 -14.61 -7.76
CA GLY A 59 4.79 -15.71 -8.60
C GLY A 59 5.88 -16.48 -9.35
N ASP A 60 5.45 -17.24 -10.36
CA ASP A 60 6.31 -18.07 -11.24
C ASP A 60 6.34 -17.57 -12.70
N GLY A 61 5.74 -16.40 -13.01
CA GLY A 61 5.48 -15.95 -14.39
C GLY A 61 4.22 -16.56 -15.02
N GLU A 62 3.41 -17.27 -14.22
CA GLU A 62 2.14 -17.88 -14.63
C GLU A 62 1.13 -17.88 -13.48
N ALA A 63 -0.16 -17.80 -13.83
CA ALA A 63 -1.26 -17.82 -12.88
C ALA A 63 -1.27 -19.05 -11.95
N VAL A 64 -1.56 -18.80 -10.68
CA VAL A 64 -1.75 -19.82 -9.64
C VAL A 64 -3.05 -20.60 -9.89
N THR A 65 -3.00 -21.93 -9.83
CA THR A 65 -4.15 -22.81 -10.13
C THR A 65 -4.83 -23.35 -8.87
N SER A 66 -4.08 -23.62 -7.80
CA SER A 66 -4.65 -24.03 -6.51
C SER A 66 -3.79 -23.53 -5.34
N LEU A 67 -4.44 -23.19 -4.24
CA LEU A 67 -3.83 -22.54 -3.09
C LEU A 67 -4.32 -23.20 -1.80
N CYS A 68 -3.41 -23.70 -0.95
CA CYS A 68 -3.81 -24.34 0.31
C CYS A 68 -2.93 -23.87 1.48
N LEU A 69 -3.57 -23.23 2.46
CA LEU A 69 -2.99 -22.81 3.73
C LEU A 69 -3.26 -23.89 4.78
N ALA A 70 -2.26 -24.24 5.58
CA ALA A 70 -2.41 -25.25 6.62
C ALA A 70 -3.35 -24.77 7.75
N PRO A 71 -4.14 -25.66 8.40
CA PRO A 71 -5.04 -25.32 9.51
C PRO A 71 -4.41 -24.75 10.78
N ASN A 72 -3.07 -24.64 10.83
CA ASN A 72 -2.31 -23.97 11.88
C ASN A 72 -1.65 -22.66 11.41
N GLY A 73 -1.76 -22.32 10.12
CA GLY A 73 -1.10 -21.17 9.50
C GLY A 73 0.41 -21.32 9.24
N ALA A 74 1.03 -22.48 9.52
CA ALA A 74 2.49 -22.64 9.48
C ALA A 74 3.07 -23.01 8.11
N TYR A 75 2.24 -23.55 7.20
CA TYR A 75 2.66 -23.92 5.84
C TYR A 75 1.65 -23.42 4.81
N LEU A 76 2.17 -23.01 3.66
CA LEU A 76 1.40 -22.62 2.48
C LEU A 76 1.90 -23.40 1.26
N ALA A 77 0.98 -24.06 0.56
CA ALA A 77 1.24 -24.73 -0.70
C ALA A 77 0.62 -23.95 -1.85
N ILE A 78 1.45 -23.53 -2.81
CA ILE A 78 1.07 -22.80 -4.02
C ILE A 78 1.33 -23.73 -5.20
N CYS A 79 0.32 -23.99 -6.02
CA CYS A 79 0.48 -24.69 -7.30
C CYS A 79 0.21 -23.73 -8.45
N SER A 80 1.11 -23.71 -9.43
CA SER A 80 1.00 -22.85 -10.61
C SER A 80 0.61 -23.64 -11.87
N ARG A 81 0.19 -22.91 -12.91
CA ARG A 81 -0.05 -23.49 -14.23
C ARG A 81 1.22 -24.07 -14.89
N SER A 82 2.41 -23.59 -14.51
CA SER A 82 3.72 -24.05 -15.04
C SER A 82 4.15 -25.45 -14.53
N LEU A 83 3.23 -26.17 -13.88
CA LEU A 83 3.43 -27.47 -13.23
C LEU A 83 4.36 -27.41 -12.00
N SER A 84 4.59 -26.22 -11.44
CA SER A 84 5.34 -26.05 -10.19
C SER A 84 4.42 -26.17 -8.97
N MET A 85 4.93 -26.79 -7.91
CA MET A 85 4.38 -26.73 -6.56
C MET A 85 5.46 -26.15 -5.66
N ARG A 86 5.17 -24.99 -5.07
CA ARG A 86 6.03 -24.28 -4.12
C ARG A 86 5.45 -24.44 -2.72
N ILE A 87 6.26 -24.89 -1.76
CA ILE A 87 5.88 -25.00 -0.35
C ILE A 87 6.66 -23.94 0.43
N PHE A 88 5.94 -23.11 1.17
CA PHE A 88 6.48 -22.08 2.05
C PHE A 88 6.19 -22.45 3.50
N SER A 89 7.17 -22.24 4.39
CA SER A 89 6.92 -22.14 5.82
C SER A 89 6.64 -20.69 6.17
N LEU A 90 5.61 -20.46 6.98
CA LEU A 90 5.17 -19.14 7.40
C LEU A 90 5.50 -18.92 8.87
N ASP A 91 6.48 -18.07 9.13
CA ASP A 91 6.76 -17.60 10.48
C ASP A 91 5.93 -16.34 10.72
N VAL A 92 4.79 -16.50 11.40
CA VAL A 92 3.84 -15.42 11.72
C VAL A 92 4.09 -14.92 13.14
N ASN A 93 4.32 -13.63 13.32
CA ASN A 93 4.42 -13.02 14.65
C ASN A 93 3.09 -13.16 15.44
N GLU A 94 3.15 -13.21 16.78
CA GLU A 94 1.96 -13.44 17.63
C GLU A 94 0.83 -12.41 17.41
N GLU A 95 1.16 -11.19 17.00
CA GLU A 95 0.19 -10.12 16.67
C GLU A 95 -0.36 -10.17 15.23
N ALA A 96 0.09 -11.13 14.40
CA ALA A 96 -0.29 -11.28 12.98
C ALA A 96 -0.12 -10.00 12.14
N THR A 97 0.89 -9.19 12.47
CA THR A 97 1.23 -7.90 11.82
C THR A 97 2.25 -8.04 10.69
N VAL A 98 3.20 -8.98 10.83
CA VAL A 98 4.22 -9.32 9.83
C VAL A 98 4.41 -10.84 9.85
N ALA A 99 4.61 -11.42 8.67
CA ALA A 99 4.94 -12.84 8.49
C ALA A 99 6.02 -12.98 7.43
N THR A 100 7.04 -13.78 7.71
CA THR A 100 8.07 -14.10 6.72
C THR A 100 7.77 -15.45 6.08
N ALA A 101 7.47 -15.44 4.79
CA ALA A 101 7.34 -16.64 3.98
C ALA A 101 8.72 -17.13 3.53
N ILE A 102 9.18 -18.24 4.11
CA ILE A 102 10.44 -18.87 3.72
C ILE A 102 10.12 -20.01 2.75
N LEU A 103 10.62 -19.93 1.51
CA LEU A 103 10.49 -21.00 0.53
C LEU A 103 11.24 -22.24 1.02
N SER A 104 10.50 -23.30 1.36
CA SER A 104 11.10 -24.56 1.84
C SER A 104 11.48 -25.47 0.67
N ARG A 105 10.59 -25.60 -0.33
CA ARG A 105 10.78 -26.50 -1.49
C ARG A 105 10.06 -26.02 -2.74
N THR A 106 10.65 -26.34 -3.89
CA THR A 106 10.00 -26.32 -5.21
C THR A 106 10.01 -27.75 -5.77
N LEU A 107 8.86 -28.20 -6.28
CA LEU A 107 8.62 -29.57 -6.74
C LEU A 107 7.77 -29.56 -8.00
N LYS A 108 7.85 -30.62 -8.82
CA LYS A 108 6.90 -30.88 -9.91
C LYS A 108 5.99 -32.04 -9.48
N PRO A 109 4.73 -31.80 -9.08
CA PRO A 109 3.90 -32.85 -8.50
C PRO A 109 3.38 -33.83 -9.56
N HIS A 110 2.95 -33.33 -10.71
CA HIS A 110 2.22 -34.06 -11.76
C HIS A 110 2.70 -33.69 -13.16
N ASN A 111 2.23 -34.42 -14.17
CA ASN A 111 2.46 -34.09 -15.58
C ASN A 111 1.43 -33.09 -16.14
N THR A 112 0.29 -32.98 -15.45
CA THR A 112 -0.78 -31.98 -15.68
C THR A 112 -0.81 -30.98 -14.51
N PRO A 113 -1.36 -29.77 -14.69
CA PRO A 113 -1.47 -28.80 -13.59
C PRO A 113 -2.36 -29.35 -12.46
N VAL A 114 -2.07 -28.90 -11.24
CA VAL A 114 -2.87 -29.23 -10.05
C VAL A 114 -4.13 -28.37 -10.06
N VAL A 115 -5.30 -29.00 -9.98
CA VAL A 115 -6.61 -28.32 -9.99
C VAL A 115 -7.18 -28.18 -8.58
N SER A 116 -6.91 -29.15 -7.71
CA SER A 116 -7.38 -29.15 -6.32
C SER A 116 -6.25 -29.57 -5.37
N SER A 117 -6.19 -28.92 -4.22
CA SER A 117 -5.26 -29.24 -3.14
C SER A 117 -5.95 -29.13 -1.78
N ALA A 118 -5.58 -30.01 -0.85
CA ALA A 118 -6.12 -30.01 0.51
C ALA A 118 -5.03 -30.42 1.52
N ILE A 119 -4.99 -29.77 2.68
CA ILE A 119 -4.07 -30.10 3.78
C ILE A 119 -4.87 -30.78 4.89
N ASP A 120 -4.28 -31.79 5.55
CA ASP A 120 -4.91 -32.46 6.69
C ASP A 120 -5.04 -31.53 7.90
N SER A 121 -6.08 -31.77 8.70
CA SER A 121 -6.31 -31.20 10.04
C SER A 121 -5.06 -31.14 10.93
N ALA A 122 -4.16 -32.14 10.84
CA ALA A 122 -2.91 -32.19 11.60
C ALA A 122 -1.75 -31.38 10.99
N SER A 123 -1.93 -30.72 9.84
CA SER A 123 -0.93 -29.92 9.10
C SER A 123 0.35 -30.67 8.66
N VAL A 124 0.30 -32.00 8.57
CA VAL A 124 1.45 -32.85 8.14
C VAL A 124 1.36 -33.27 6.67
N LEU A 125 0.15 -33.57 6.19
CA LEU A 125 -0.08 -34.13 4.86
C LEU A 125 -0.76 -33.14 3.93
N LEU A 126 -0.31 -33.09 2.68
CA LEU A 126 -0.88 -32.33 1.58
C LEU A 126 -1.33 -33.30 0.47
N ALA A 127 -2.59 -33.27 0.07
CA ALA A 127 -3.10 -33.94 -1.12
C ALA A 127 -3.11 -32.97 -2.31
N THR A 128 -2.77 -33.49 -3.49
CA THR A 128 -2.71 -32.75 -4.77
C THR A 128 -3.41 -33.56 -5.86
N GLY A 129 -4.48 -33.00 -6.44
CA GLY A 129 -5.26 -33.59 -7.53
C GLY A 129 -4.84 -33.01 -8.88
N GLY A 130 -4.32 -33.86 -9.77
CA GLY A 130 -4.03 -33.50 -11.16
C GLY A 130 -5.29 -33.49 -12.03
N ALA A 131 -5.23 -32.80 -13.15
CA ALA A 131 -6.25 -32.90 -14.20
C ALA A 131 -6.31 -34.30 -14.85
N ASP A 132 -5.25 -35.10 -14.70
CA ASP A 132 -5.15 -36.49 -15.15
C ASP A 132 -5.86 -37.53 -14.25
N GLY A 133 -6.58 -37.09 -13.20
CA GLY A 133 -7.28 -37.99 -12.27
C GLY A 133 -6.38 -38.65 -11.22
N THR A 134 -5.07 -38.35 -11.21
CA THR A 134 -4.14 -38.84 -10.20
C THR A 134 -4.11 -37.92 -8.97
N VAL A 135 -4.08 -38.54 -7.79
CA VAL A 135 -3.99 -37.85 -6.49
C VAL A 135 -2.71 -38.28 -5.79
N LYS A 136 -1.80 -37.36 -5.55
CA LYS A 136 -0.57 -37.60 -4.78
C LYS A 136 -0.66 -36.94 -3.41
N ILE A 137 -0.20 -37.66 -2.41
CA ILE A 137 -0.13 -37.20 -1.03
C ILE A 137 1.34 -36.99 -0.67
N TRP A 138 1.64 -35.85 -0.07
CA TRP A 138 2.98 -35.38 0.26
C TRP A 138 3.10 -35.14 1.75
N ASP A 139 4.28 -35.44 2.32
CA ASP A 139 4.68 -34.93 3.63
C ASP A 139 5.17 -33.48 3.46
N LEU A 140 4.52 -32.52 4.14
CA LEU A 140 4.86 -31.10 4.08
C LEU A 140 6.26 -30.80 4.64
N ARG A 141 6.72 -31.57 5.64
CA ARG A 141 8.04 -31.40 6.25
C ARG A 141 9.12 -32.16 5.48
N GLY A 142 8.77 -33.35 4.99
CA GLY A 142 9.67 -34.22 4.24
C GLY A 142 9.88 -33.84 2.77
N GLY A 143 8.88 -33.23 2.12
CA GLY A 143 8.91 -32.88 0.70
C GLY A 143 8.86 -34.08 -0.27
N TYR A 144 8.46 -35.26 0.20
CA TYR A 144 8.34 -36.48 -0.59
C TYR A 144 6.89 -36.98 -0.65
N ALA A 145 6.54 -37.67 -1.74
CA ALA A 145 5.23 -38.28 -1.91
C ALA A 145 5.14 -39.59 -1.08
N THR A 146 4.14 -39.68 -0.20
CA THR A 146 3.85 -40.88 0.61
C THR A 146 3.00 -41.88 -0.15
N HIS A 147 2.01 -41.39 -0.92
CA HIS A 147 1.08 -42.21 -1.69
C HIS A 147 0.84 -41.61 -3.08
N ASN A 148 0.66 -42.49 -4.06
CA ASN A 148 0.21 -42.14 -5.42
C ASN A 148 -1.07 -42.93 -5.71
N LEU A 149 -2.21 -42.25 -5.74
CA LEU A 149 -3.54 -42.84 -5.90
C LEU A 149 -4.04 -42.52 -7.31
N HIS A 150 -4.28 -43.54 -8.14
CA HIS A 150 -5.02 -43.37 -9.38
C HIS A 150 -6.51 -43.39 -9.02
N ALA A 151 -7.07 -42.21 -8.74
CA ALA A 151 -8.41 -42.11 -8.18
C ALA A 151 -9.48 -42.25 -9.27
N HIS A 152 -9.35 -41.48 -10.34
CA HIS A 152 -10.38 -41.28 -11.35
C HIS A 152 -9.79 -41.27 -12.76
N GLY A 153 -10.65 -41.36 -13.79
CA GLY A 153 -10.26 -41.22 -15.19
C GLY A 153 -10.38 -39.79 -15.74
N GLY A 154 -10.92 -38.87 -14.96
CA GLY A 154 -11.11 -37.45 -15.29
C GLY A 154 -10.67 -36.55 -14.13
N VAL A 155 -10.90 -35.24 -14.27
CA VAL A 155 -10.36 -34.20 -13.38
C VAL A 155 -10.80 -34.40 -11.93
N VAL A 156 -9.87 -34.22 -10.99
CA VAL A 156 -10.14 -34.25 -9.54
C VAL A 156 -10.66 -32.88 -9.11
N SER A 157 -11.97 -32.78 -8.90
CA SER A 157 -12.66 -31.50 -8.66
C SER A 157 -12.56 -30.98 -7.22
N ALA A 158 -12.57 -31.90 -6.24
CA ALA A 158 -12.50 -31.59 -4.81
C ALA A 158 -11.80 -32.70 -4.00
N LEU A 159 -11.13 -32.30 -2.92
CA LEU A 159 -10.37 -33.15 -1.99
C LEU A 159 -10.68 -32.75 -0.56
N HIS A 160 -10.88 -33.71 0.35
CA HIS A 160 -11.09 -33.42 1.77
C HIS A 160 -10.53 -34.52 2.67
N PHE A 161 -9.70 -34.13 3.64
CA PHE A 161 -9.18 -35.03 4.68
C PHE A 161 -10.10 -35.02 5.90
N PHE A 162 -10.38 -36.20 6.45
CA PHE A 162 -11.19 -36.34 7.66
C PHE A 162 -10.83 -37.61 8.43
N GLN A 163 -11.20 -37.64 9.71
CA GLN A 163 -11.02 -38.81 10.55
C GLN A 163 -12.31 -39.63 10.59
N ALA A 164 -12.22 -40.92 10.26
CA ALA A 164 -13.36 -41.83 10.29
C ALA A 164 -12.97 -43.22 10.81
N ARG A 165 -13.97 -43.95 11.32
CA ARG A 165 -13.81 -45.35 11.70
C ARG A 165 -14.00 -46.23 10.47
N VAL A 166 -12.93 -46.86 10.02
CA VAL A 166 -12.97 -47.77 8.87
C VAL A 166 -13.54 -49.13 9.27
N PRO A 167 -14.57 -49.65 8.59
CA PRO A 167 -15.04 -51.03 8.80
C PRO A 167 -14.01 -52.04 8.29
N GLU A 168 -13.28 -52.71 9.19
CA GLU A 168 -12.46 -53.85 8.80
C GLU A 168 -13.34 -55.01 8.29
N LYS A 169 -13.01 -55.53 7.10
CA LYS A 169 -13.62 -56.78 6.61
C LYS A 169 -13.19 -57.92 7.55
N LYS A 170 -14.15 -58.42 8.35
CA LYS A 170 -13.97 -59.60 9.22
C LYS A 170 -13.58 -60.85 8.43
N ASN A 171 -12.28 -61.05 8.20
CA ASN A 171 -11.75 -62.36 7.90
C ASN A 171 -12.01 -63.27 9.11
N LYS A 172 -12.65 -64.42 8.87
CA LYS A 172 -13.07 -65.33 9.93
C LYS A 172 -11.85 -65.86 10.71
N LYS A 173 -11.91 -65.73 12.05
CA LYS A 173 -10.94 -66.16 13.08
C LYS A 173 -9.78 -65.20 13.42
N VAL A 174 -10.08 -64.06 14.03
CA VAL A 174 -9.34 -63.57 15.22
C VAL A 174 -10.36 -63.06 16.25
N VAL A 175 -10.03 -63.17 17.54
CA VAL A 175 -10.88 -62.81 18.70
C VAL A 175 -11.06 -61.30 18.79
N ALA A 176 -12.25 -60.86 19.19
CA ALA A 176 -12.53 -59.46 19.47
C ALA A 176 -11.85 -59.01 20.77
N ASN A 177 -10.86 -58.12 20.66
CA ASN A 177 -10.60 -57.02 21.59
C ASN A 177 -9.53 -56.09 20.99
N GLY A 178 -9.99 -54.95 20.50
CA GLY A 178 -9.17 -53.94 19.84
C GLY A 178 -10.06 -52.88 19.24
N SER A 179 -10.31 -51.80 19.99
CA SER A 179 -11.04 -50.63 19.48
C SER A 179 -10.16 -49.92 18.45
N ALA A 180 -10.35 -50.22 17.17
CA ALA A 180 -9.67 -49.55 16.08
C ALA A 180 -9.88 -48.02 16.22
N GLY A 181 -8.77 -47.28 16.34
CA GLY A 181 -8.79 -45.83 16.43
C GLY A 181 -9.34 -45.18 15.15
N PRO A 182 -9.71 -43.89 15.20
CA PRO A 182 -10.02 -43.16 13.98
C PRO A 182 -8.80 -43.17 13.06
N ALA A 183 -8.99 -43.58 11.80
CA ALA A 183 -7.96 -43.48 10.78
C ALA A 183 -8.17 -42.19 9.98
N THR A 184 -7.08 -41.56 9.52
CA THR A 184 -7.17 -40.48 8.54
C THR A 184 -7.57 -41.05 7.19
N VAL A 185 -8.64 -40.50 6.63
CA VAL A 185 -9.29 -40.91 5.39
C VAL A 185 -9.32 -39.70 4.45
N LEU A 186 -9.16 -39.95 3.15
CA LEU A 186 -9.22 -38.93 2.11
C LEU A 186 -10.46 -39.18 1.23
N ALA A 187 -11.34 -38.19 1.12
CA ALA A 187 -12.38 -38.17 0.09
C ALA A 187 -11.83 -37.50 -1.18
N THR A 188 -12.14 -38.09 -2.33
CA THR A 188 -11.72 -37.64 -3.66
C THR A 188 -12.95 -37.58 -4.58
N ALA A 189 -13.26 -36.41 -5.12
CA ALA A 189 -14.35 -36.23 -6.09
C ALA A 189 -13.82 -36.12 -7.53
N SER A 190 -14.62 -36.57 -8.50
CA SER A 190 -14.39 -36.36 -9.93
C SER A 190 -15.37 -35.36 -10.54
N GLU A 191 -15.01 -34.86 -11.71
CA GLU A 191 -15.89 -34.09 -12.60
C GLU A 191 -17.16 -34.87 -13.02
N GLU A 192 -17.06 -36.19 -13.16
CA GLU A 192 -18.16 -37.09 -13.56
C GLU A 192 -19.21 -37.32 -12.45
N GLY A 193 -18.96 -36.85 -11.22
CA GLY A 193 -19.85 -37.05 -10.06
C GLY A 193 -19.51 -38.25 -9.17
N ASP A 194 -18.39 -38.95 -9.44
CA ASP A 194 -17.91 -40.05 -8.60
C ASP A 194 -17.22 -39.52 -7.34
N LEU A 195 -17.60 -40.05 -6.18
CA LEU A 195 -16.88 -39.84 -4.93
C LEU A 195 -16.21 -41.13 -4.45
N LYS A 196 -14.88 -41.13 -4.33
CA LYS A 196 -14.09 -42.28 -3.82
C LYS A 196 -13.41 -41.93 -2.50
N ILE A 197 -13.48 -42.86 -1.56
CA ILE A 197 -13.01 -42.69 -0.19
C ILE A 197 -11.84 -43.65 0.06
N TRP A 198 -10.70 -43.09 0.48
CA TRP A 198 -9.42 -43.78 0.57
C TRP A 198 -8.92 -43.86 2.01
N ASN A 199 -8.60 -45.06 2.47
CA ASN A 199 -7.92 -45.25 3.76
C ASN A 199 -6.39 -45.15 3.55
N LEU A 200 -5.78 -44.09 4.09
CA LEU A 200 -4.35 -43.81 3.91
C LEU A 200 -3.46 -44.97 4.40
N ALA A 201 -3.79 -45.55 5.56
CA ALA A 201 -3.02 -46.64 6.17
C ALA A 201 -2.98 -47.92 5.30
N THR A 202 -3.92 -48.10 4.38
CA THR A 202 -3.97 -49.27 3.47
C THR A 202 -3.76 -48.92 2.00
N SER A 203 -3.67 -47.63 1.65
CA SER A 203 -3.53 -47.11 0.28
C SER A 203 -4.59 -47.64 -0.70
N LYS A 204 -5.79 -47.98 -0.21
CA LYS A 204 -6.87 -48.58 -0.99
C LYS A 204 -8.16 -47.80 -0.84
N SER A 205 -8.92 -47.70 -1.93
CA SER A 205 -10.30 -47.20 -1.94
C SER A 205 -11.18 -48.19 -1.17
N PHE A 206 -11.86 -47.69 -0.13
CA PHE A 206 -12.79 -48.48 0.65
C PHE A 206 -14.18 -48.54 0.00
N VAL A 207 -14.66 -47.38 -0.49
CA VAL A 207 -15.99 -47.18 -1.08
C VAL A 207 -15.90 -46.23 -2.27
N SER A 208 -16.70 -46.51 -3.31
CA SER A 208 -17.10 -45.58 -4.36
C SER A 208 -18.59 -45.25 -4.19
N LEU A 209 -18.93 -43.97 -4.30
CA LEU A 209 -20.29 -43.44 -4.22
C LEU A 209 -20.62 -42.71 -5.52
N GLU A 210 -21.56 -43.28 -6.27
CA GLU A 210 -22.05 -42.80 -7.56
C GLU A 210 -23.48 -42.30 -7.34
N ALA A 211 -23.66 -40.98 -7.21
CA ALA A 211 -24.97 -40.40 -6.86
C ALA A 211 -25.20 -38.97 -7.36
N HIS A 212 -24.13 -38.22 -7.64
CA HIS A 212 -24.24 -36.93 -8.29
C HIS A 212 -24.27 -37.11 -9.80
N ALA A 213 -25.03 -36.25 -10.48
CA ALA A 213 -25.16 -36.27 -11.94
C ALA A 213 -24.21 -35.28 -12.65
N SER A 214 -23.41 -34.55 -11.87
CA SER A 214 -22.43 -33.58 -12.38
C SER A 214 -21.34 -33.28 -11.34
N VAL A 215 -20.36 -32.47 -11.74
CA VAL A 215 -19.22 -31.99 -10.95
C VAL A 215 -19.57 -31.69 -9.49
N ILE A 216 -18.97 -32.46 -8.58
CA ILE A 216 -18.98 -32.16 -7.15
C ILE A 216 -17.93 -31.07 -6.91
N ARG A 217 -18.33 -29.93 -6.34
CA ARG A 217 -17.44 -28.77 -6.17
C ARG A 217 -16.90 -28.61 -4.76
N SER A 218 -17.67 -28.98 -3.73
CA SER A 218 -17.19 -29.00 -2.34
C SER A 218 -17.47 -30.32 -1.64
N LEU A 219 -16.57 -30.65 -0.72
CA LEU A 219 -16.65 -31.77 0.21
C LEU A 219 -16.30 -31.26 1.59
N ASP A 220 -17.10 -31.62 2.59
CA ASP A 220 -16.85 -31.26 3.98
C ASP A 220 -17.40 -32.35 4.93
N SER A 221 -16.87 -32.44 6.14
CA SER A 221 -17.20 -33.52 7.08
C SER A 221 -17.33 -33.06 8.53
N SER A 222 -18.31 -33.61 9.25
CA SER A 222 -18.41 -33.47 10.71
C SER A 222 -18.08 -34.77 11.40
N THR A 223 -16.96 -34.80 12.13
CA THR A 223 -16.54 -35.92 12.98
C THR A 223 -17.48 -36.14 14.17
N LYS A 224 -18.14 -35.09 14.66
CA LYS A 224 -19.12 -35.17 15.75
C LYS A 224 -20.39 -35.91 15.33
N ASN A 225 -20.94 -35.57 14.17
CA ASN A 225 -22.17 -36.17 13.66
C ASN A 225 -21.96 -37.38 12.73
N ASN A 226 -20.70 -37.76 12.46
CA ASN A 226 -20.31 -38.80 11.49
C ASN A 226 -20.94 -38.55 10.11
N LEU A 227 -20.87 -37.31 9.63
CA LEU A 227 -21.44 -36.90 8.35
C LEU A 227 -20.35 -36.48 7.37
N LEU A 228 -20.48 -36.89 6.11
CA LEU A 228 -19.82 -36.29 4.96
C LEU A 228 -20.89 -35.58 4.12
N LEU A 229 -20.64 -34.32 3.75
CA LEU A 229 -21.44 -33.52 2.85
C LEU A 229 -20.74 -33.48 1.49
N SER A 230 -21.50 -33.73 0.43
CA SER A 230 -21.09 -33.46 -0.96
C SER A 230 -22.07 -32.51 -1.62
N ALA A 231 -21.56 -31.47 -2.28
CA ALA A 231 -22.35 -30.52 -3.04
C ALA A 231 -21.90 -30.46 -4.49
N SER A 232 -22.87 -30.45 -5.40
CA SER A 232 -22.64 -30.53 -6.84
C SER A 232 -23.39 -29.42 -7.59
N ARG A 233 -22.92 -29.15 -8.82
CA ARG A 233 -23.62 -28.29 -9.78
C ARG A 233 -24.97 -28.87 -10.23
N ASP A 234 -25.31 -30.10 -9.86
CA ASP A 234 -26.61 -30.76 -10.11
C ASP A 234 -27.76 -30.17 -9.27
N LYS A 235 -27.48 -29.12 -8.48
CA LYS A 235 -28.42 -28.38 -7.62
C LYS A 235 -28.87 -29.19 -6.40
N THR A 236 -28.04 -30.14 -5.97
CA THR A 236 -28.26 -30.94 -4.76
C THR A 236 -27.07 -30.92 -3.80
N ILE A 237 -27.40 -31.04 -2.52
CA ILE A 237 -26.46 -31.37 -1.44
C ILE A 237 -26.84 -32.76 -0.93
N ILE A 238 -25.90 -33.69 -0.90
CA ILE A 238 -26.10 -35.04 -0.37
C ILE A 238 -25.34 -35.19 0.95
N LEU A 239 -26.04 -35.75 1.94
CA LEU A 239 -25.49 -36.07 3.26
C LEU A 239 -25.30 -37.58 3.37
N TRP A 240 -24.08 -37.99 3.64
CA TRP A 240 -23.66 -39.38 3.80
C TRP A 240 -23.33 -39.67 5.26
N ASP A 241 -23.75 -40.81 5.78
CA ASP A 241 -23.26 -41.31 7.07
C ASP A 241 -21.89 -41.97 6.91
N THR A 242 -20.86 -41.49 7.61
CA THR A 242 -19.49 -42.01 7.51
C THR A 242 -19.30 -43.38 8.16
N GLN A 243 -20.27 -43.88 8.95
CA GLN A 243 -20.20 -45.22 9.53
C GLN A 243 -20.71 -46.31 8.56
N THR A 244 -21.86 -46.06 7.91
CA THR A 244 -22.49 -47.02 6.99
C THR A 244 -22.23 -46.74 5.51
N TRP A 245 -21.77 -45.54 5.17
CA TRP A 245 -21.66 -45.01 3.80
C TRP A 245 -22.97 -45.02 3.01
N SER A 246 -24.10 -44.98 3.73
CA SER A 246 -25.42 -44.81 3.15
C SER A 246 -25.79 -43.33 3.00
N GLN A 247 -26.65 -43.03 2.02
CA GLN A 247 -27.26 -41.71 1.89
C GLN A 247 -28.23 -41.48 3.05
N ARG A 248 -27.92 -40.49 3.89
CA ARG A 248 -28.82 -40.06 4.97
C ARG A 248 -29.89 -39.11 4.45
N ARG A 249 -29.54 -38.21 3.52
CA ARG A 249 -30.48 -37.23 2.94
C ARG A 249 -29.97 -36.60 1.65
N ILE A 250 -30.91 -36.14 0.83
CA ILE A 250 -30.67 -35.28 -0.33
C ILE A 250 -31.45 -33.97 -0.09
N ILE A 251 -30.80 -32.82 -0.26
CA ILE A 251 -31.37 -31.48 -0.14
C ILE A 251 -31.32 -30.81 -1.53
N PRO A 252 -32.46 -30.59 -2.21
CA PRO A 252 -32.49 -29.86 -3.47
C PRO A 252 -32.45 -28.35 -3.21
N THR A 253 -31.40 -27.68 -3.66
CA THR A 253 -31.20 -26.23 -3.49
C THR A 253 -31.81 -25.41 -4.63
N PHE A 254 -32.09 -26.08 -5.77
CA PHE A 254 -32.59 -25.49 -7.03
C PHE A 254 -31.67 -24.40 -7.62
N GLU A 255 -30.40 -24.39 -7.24
CA GLU A 255 -29.37 -23.41 -7.61
C GLU A 255 -28.04 -24.14 -7.82
N VAL A 256 -27.22 -23.69 -8.79
CA VAL A 256 -25.88 -24.24 -9.00
C VAL A 256 -24.99 -23.81 -7.83
N LEU A 257 -24.40 -24.79 -7.13
CA LEU A 257 -23.54 -24.54 -5.97
C LEU A 257 -22.06 -24.59 -6.37
N GLU A 258 -21.30 -23.58 -5.95
CA GLU A 258 -19.84 -23.60 -6.02
C GLU A 258 -19.20 -23.98 -4.67
N ALA A 259 -19.82 -23.60 -3.56
CA ALA A 259 -19.31 -23.92 -2.22
C ALA A 259 -20.45 -24.26 -1.24
N ALA A 260 -20.23 -25.29 -0.44
CA ALA A 260 -21.10 -25.70 0.65
C ALA A 260 -20.28 -26.39 1.74
N GLY A 261 -20.73 -26.26 2.98
CA GLY A 261 -20.06 -26.86 4.14
C GLY A 261 -20.96 -26.96 5.36
N ILE A 262 -20.43 -27.59 6.41
CA ILE A 262 -21.10 -27.91 7.66
C ILE A 262 -20.67 -26.91 8.74
N VAL A 263 -21.63 -26.35 9.46
CA VAL A 263 -21.42 -25.27 10.44
C VAL A 263 -22.12 -25.57 11.76
N LEU A 264 -21.65 -24.91 12.84
CA LEU A 264 -22.14 -25.08 14.21
C LEU A 264 -22.18 -26.57 14.62
N GLU A 265 -21.00 -27.19 14.59
CA GLU A 265 -20.74 -28.57 15.02
C GLU A 265 -21.53 -29.68 14.28
N GLY A 266 -22.22 -29.35 13.19
CA GLY A 266 -23.05 -30.29 12.44
C GLY A 266 -24.55 -30.12 12.62
N ARG A 267 -25.03 -28.96 13.13
CA ARG A 267 -26.46 -28.62 13.16
C ARG A 267 -26.95 -28.04 11.83
N TYR A 268 -26.15 -27.21 11.18
CA TYR A 268 -26.54 -26.50 9.96
C TYR A 268 -25.56 -26.80 8.81
N CYS A 269 -26.03 -26.70 7.58
CA CYS A 269 -25.18 -26.59 6.40
C CYS A 269 -25.50 -25.31 5.64
N TYR A 270 -24.47 -24.71 5.06
CA TYR A 270 -24.61 -23.55 4.18
C TYR A 270 -24.35 -23.95 2.74
N GLY A 271 -24.87 -23.16 1.81
CA GLY A 271 -24.62 -23.29 0.39
C GLY A 271 -24.58 -21.93 -0.27
N ALA A 272 -23.64 -21.80 -1.20
CA ALA A 272 -23.32 -20.59 -1.91
C ALA A 272 -23.21 -20.92 -3.41
N GLY A 273 -23.78 -20.05 -4.24
CA GLY A 273 -23.96 -20.32 -5.65
C GLY A 273 -24.36 -19.11 -6.49
N GLU A 274 -24.93 -19.41 -7.64
CA GLU A 274 -25.26 -18.51 -8.75
C GLU A 274 -26.20 -17.34 -8.38
N ASN A 275 -27.14 -17.51 -7.43
CA ASN A 275 -28.08 -16.45 -7.06
C ASN A 275 -27.48 -15.37 -6.14
N GLY A 276 -26.18 -15.47 -5.81
CA GLY A 276 -25.43 -14.48 -5.06
C GLY A 276 -25.75 -14.38 -3.56
N GLN A 277 -26.49 -15.35 -3.01
CA GLN A 277 -26.96 -15.31 -1.62
C GLN A 277 -26.61 -16.57 -0.85
N LEU A 278 -26.00 -16.40 0.31
CA LEU A 278 -25.72 -17.48 1.26
C LEU A 278 -27.03 -18.04 1.85
N ARG A 279 -27.35 -19.29 1.52
CA ARG A 279 -28.48 -20.02 2.10
C ARG A 279 -28.02 -20.97 3.18
N ILE A 280 -28.88 -21.22 4.17
CA ILE A 280 -28.63 -22.19 5.24
C ILE A 280 -29.83 -23.14 5.39
N TRP A 281 -29.53 -24.44 5.45
CA TRP A 281 -30.46 -25.50 5.79
C TRP A 281 -30.09 -26.14 7.14
N ASP A 282 -31.11 -26.52 7.92
CA ASP A 282 -30.93 -27.36 9.10
C ASP A 282 -30.74 -28.83 8.68
N LEU A 283 -29.71 -29.49 9.21
CA LEU A 283 -29.36 -30.87 8.87
C LEU A 283 -30.35 -31.89 9.45
N ILE A 284 -31.11 -31.53 10.49
CA ILE A 284 -32.11 -32.40 11.11
C ILE A 284 -33.43 -32.34 10.34
N SER A 285 -34.01 -31.14 10.17
CA SER A 285 -35.29 -30.97 9.47
C SER A 285 -35.16 -30.93 7.96
N GLY A 286 -34.00 -30.59 7.40
CA GLY A 286 -33.79 -30.37 5.96
C GLY A 286 -34.50 -29.14 5.41
N SER A 287 -34.94 -28.22 6.28
CA SER A 287 -35.67 -27.01 5.89
C SER A 287 -34.74 -25.80 5.78
N GLU A 288 -35.10 -24.86 4.90
CA GLU A 288 -34.40 -23.56 4.74
C GLU A 288 -34.66 -22.66 5.96
N VAL A 289 -33.59 -22.25 6.63
CA VAL A 289 -33.63 -21.32 7.77
C VAL A 289 -33.67 -19.87 7.26
N THR A 290 -33.00 -19.60 6.15
CA THR A 290 -32.99 -18.31 5.45
C THR A 290 -34.16 -18.20 4.48
N LYS A 291 -34.93 -17.10 4.51
CA LYS A 291 -35.97 -16.85 3.50
C LYS A 291 -35.35 -16.70 2.11
N ARG A 292 -35.84 -17.50 1.16
CA ARG A 292 -35.56 -17.34 -0.28
C ARG A 292 -35.98 -15.94 -0.74
N LYS A 293 -35.02 -15.15 -1.22
CA LYS A 293 -35.26 -13.91 -1.97
C LYS A 293 -35.20 -14.18 -3.47
N GLU A 294 -35.45 -13.14 -4.26
CA GLU A 294 -35.14 -13.10 -5.69
C GLU A 294 -33.62 -13.20 -5.92
N ALA A 295 -33.23 -13.68 -7.10
CA ALA A 295 -31.82 -13.83 -7.48
C ALA A 295 -31.14 -12.46 -7.57
N GLY A 296 -29.88 -12.38 -7.13
CA GLY A 296 -29.03 -11.23 -7.39
C GLY A 296 -28.68 -11.09 -8.88
N LEU A 297 -27.92 -10.05 -9.21
CA LEU A 297 -27.28 -9.91 -10.53
C LEU A 297 -26.27 -11.06 -10.73
N GLU A 298 -25.97 -11.43 -11.97
CA GLU A 298 -24.96 -12.45 -12.28
C GLU A 298 -23.58 -12.12 -11.67
N THR A 299 -23.26 -10.83 -11.56
CA THR A 299 -22.06 -10.30 -10.89
C THR A 299 -22.00 -10.58 -9.39
N GLU A 300 -23.13 -10.85 -8.73
CA GLU A 300 -23.18 -11.24 -7.33
C GLU A 300 -22.97 -12.74 -7.10
N ALA A 301 -22.88 -13.59 -8.13
CA ALA A 301 -22.68 -15.03 -7.98
C ALA A 301 -21.49 -15.36 -7.06
N ILE A 302 -21.63 -16.36 -6.18
CA ILE A 302 -20.59 -16.71 -5.22
C ILE A 302 -19.66 -17.77 -5.82
N VAL A 303 -18.37 -17.43 -5.94
CA VAL A 303 -17.31 -18.29 -6.49
C VAL A 303 -16.75 -19.24 -5.43
N ALA A 304 -16.61 -18.76 -4.19
CA ALA A 304 -16.10 -19.54 -3.07
C ALA A 304 -16.73 -19.07 -1.75
N ALA A 305 -16.81 -19.98 -0.79
CA ALA A 305 -17.22 -19.66 0.58
C ALA A 305 -16.42 -20.51 1.58
N VAL A 306 -16.01 -19.88 2.68
CA VAL A 306 -15.20 -20.51 3.72
C VAL A 306 -15.81 -20.21 5.09
N ALA A 307 -15.98 -21.26 5.91
CA ALA A 307 -16.50 -21.15 7.27
C ALA A 307 -15.35 -20.93 8.27
N LEU A 308 -15.39 -19.80 8.97
CA LEU A 308 -14.41 -19.38 9.97
C LEU A 308 -14.97 -19.78 11.35
N THR A 309 -14.68 -21.02 11.77
CA THR A 309 -15.36 -21.67 12.90
C THR A 309 -15.05 -21.02 14.26
N ALA A 310 -13.87 -20.43 14.44
CA ALA A 310 -13.49 -19.74 15.67
C ALA A 310 -14.20 -18.38 15.85
N GLU A 311 -14.34 -17.59 14.78
CA GLU A 311 -15.01 -16.27 14.84
C GLU A 311 -16.54 -16.36 14.65
N LEU A 312 -17.09 -17.56 14.40
CA LEU A 312 -18.49 -17.77 14.01
C LEU A 312 -18.89 -16.91 12.79
N LEU A 313 -18.00 -16.81 11.80
CA LEU A 313 -18.25 -16.09 10.54
C LEU A 313 -18.27 -17.07 9.35
N ILE A 314 -19.05 -16.74 8.31
CA ILE A 314 -18.88 -17.30 6.97
C ILE A 314 -18.43 -16.17 6.06
N MET A 315 -17.34 -16.37 5.36
CA MET A 315 -16.82 -15.47 4.34
C MET A 315 -17.29 -15.99 2.97
N THR A 316 -18.06 -15.18 2.24
CA THR A 316 -18.45 -15.45 0.85
C THR A 316 -17.69 -14.53 -0.09
N ILE A 317 -17.34 -15.08 -1.26
CA ILE A 317 -16.48 -14.44 -2.25
C ILE A 317 -17.27 -14.34 -3.55
N HIS A 318 -17.67 -13.13 -3.89
CA HIS A 318 -18.55 -12.85 -5.02
C HIS A 318 -17.72 -12.64 -6.30
N GLN A 319 -18.35 -12.83 -7.46
CA GLN A 319 -17.72 -12.68 -8.77
C GLN A 319 -17.27 -11.24 -9.05
N ASP A 320 -17.91 -10.24 -8.44
CA ASP A 320 -17.47 -8.83 -8.36
C ASP A 320 -16.22 -8.58 -7.48
N GLN A 321 -15.56 -9.65 -7.04
CA GLN A 321 -14.36 -9.65 -6.21
C GLN A 321 -14.57 -8.97 -4.84
N THR A 322 -15.80 -9.03 -4.30
CA THR A 322 -16.10 -8.62 -2.92
C THR A 322 -16.12 -9.80 -1.94
N LEU A 323 -15.59 -9.56 -0.75
CA LEU A 323 -15.60 -10.45 0.40
C LEU A 323 -16.70 -9.98 1.37
N LYS A 324 -17.78 -10.75 1.51
CA LYS A 324 -18.87 -10.45 2.46
C LYS A 324 -18.75 -11.39 3.66
N PHE A 325 -18.67 -10.83 4.88
CA PHE A 325 -18.55 -11.58 6.13
C PHE A 325 -19.92 -11.65 6.82
N HIS A 326 -20.51 -12.84 6.89
CA HIS A 326 -21.80 -13.09 7.53
C HIS A 326 -21.62 -13.69 8.93
N SER A 327 -22.33 -13.21 9.96
CA SER A 327 -22.21 -13.78 11.32
C SER A 327 -23.18 -14.92 11.59
N MET A 328 -22.66 -16.02 12.14
CA MET A 328 -23.42 -17.18 12.61
C MET A 328 -23.95 -17.03 14.04
N SER A 329 -23.60 -15.95 14.75
CA SER A 329 -24.06 -15.66 16.11
C SER A 329 -25.59 -15.66 16.24
N SER A 330 -26.30 -15.14 15.22
CA SER A 330 -27.77 -15.17 15.16
C SER A 330 -28.35 -16.59 15.08
N LEU A 331 -27.62 -17.57 14.52
CA LEU A 331 -28.05 -18.98 14.49
C LEU A 331 -27.67 -19.73 15.77
N ALA A 332 -26.59 -19.34 16.44
CA ALA A 332 -26.19 -19.95 17.71
C ALA A 332 -27.18 -19.64 18.85
N GLN A 333 -27.91 -18.52 18.77
CA GLN A 333 -28.86 -18.07 19.80
C GLN A 333 -30.32 -18.51 19.54
N THR A 334 -30.65 -19.02 18.36
CA THR A 334 -32.04 -19.31 17.96
C THR A 334 -32.34 -20.82 17.96
N ASP A 335 -32.86 -21.32 19.09
CA ASP A 335 -33.27 -22.73 19.20
C ASP A 335 -34.62 -23.07 18.54
N LYS A 336 -35.37 -22.07 18.07
CA LYS A 336 -36.61 -22.25 17.30
C LYS A 336 -36.41 -21.85 15.84
N VAL A 337 -36.97 -22.66 14.95
CA VAL A 337 -36.94 -22.45 13.49
C VAL A 337 -37.91 -21.32 13.10
N GLU A 338 -37.51 -20.08 13.36
CA GLU A 338 -38.11 -18.91 12.72
C GLU A 338 -37.27 -18.52 11.51
N THR A 339 -37.92 -18.38 10.35
CA THR A 339 -37.26 -18.08 9.08
C THR A 339 -36.61 -16.68 9.09
N LEU A 340 -35.28 -16.63 9.15
CA LEU A 340 -34.50 -15.39 9.16
C LEU A 340 -34.56 -14.72 7.78
N LYS A 341 -34.71 -13.39 7.72
CA LYS A 341 -34.81 -12.64 6.45
C LYS A 341 -33.50 -12.67 5.63
N SER A 342 -32.37 -12.66 6.32
CA SER A 342 -31.01 -12.94 5.82
C SER A 342 -30.05 -12.88 7.01
N LEU A 343 -28.86 -13.46 6.85
CA LEU A 343 -27.76 -13.25 7.80
C LEU A 343 -27.30 -11.78 7.75
N PRO A 344 -27.04 -11.13 8.90
CA PRO A 344 -26.43 -9.81 8.91
C PRO A 344 -24.99 -9.91 8.37
N ILE A 345 -24.66 -9.00 7.45
CA ILE A 345 -23.29 -8.82 6.96
C ILE A 345 -22.60 -7.91 7.97
N VAL A 346 -21.55 -8.42 8.63
CA VAL A 346 -20.80 -7.67 9.66
C VAL A 346 -19.74 -6.78 9.03
N ARG A 347 -19.10 -7.27 7.95
CA ARG A 347 -18.07 -6.55 7.20
C ARG A 347 -18.24 -6.83 5.72
N ARG A 348 -17.98 -5.82 4.89
CA ARG A 348 -17.68 -5.98 3.47
C ARG A 348 -16.24 -5.51 3.25
N LYS A 349 -15.48 -6.25 2.44
CA LYS A 349 -14.17 -5.84 1.95
C LYS A 349 -14.16 -6.02 0.44
N THR A 350 -13.96 -4.92 -0.29
CA THR A 350 -13.73 -4.95 -1.74
C THR A 350 -12.30 -5.44 -1.96
N ALA A 351 -12.12 -6.65 -2.47
CA ALA A 351 -10.79 -7.20 -2.65
C ALA A 351 -10.13 -6.72 -3.94
N ASN A 352 -10.92 -6.30 -4.93
CA ASN A 352 -10.43 -5.54 -6.09
C ASN A 352 -11.36 -4.35 -6.39
N LEU A 353 -10.75 -3.31 -6.94
CA LEU A 353 -11.43 -2.10 -7.42
C LEU A 353 -11.40 -1.97 -8.95
N ASP A 354 -10.73 -2.88 -9.68
CA ASP A 354 -10.61 -2.87 -11.15
C ASP A 354 -10.20 -1.47 -11.66
N GLU A 355 -10.74 -1.00 -12.79
CA GLU A 355 -10.51 0.39 -13.20
C GLU A 355 -11.35 1.38 -12.38
N VAL A 356 -10.68 2.27 -11.62
CA VAL A 356 -11.33 3.39 -10.91
C VAL A 356 -11.55 4.55 -11.87
N ILE A 357 -12.76 4.69 -12.40
CA ILE A 357 -13.13 5.66 -13.43
C ILE A 357 -13.27 7.07 -12.83
N ASP A 358 -13.98 7.20 -11.71
CA ASP A 358 -14.15 8.48 -11.01
C ASP A 358 -14.29 8.30 -9.50
N MET A 359 -13.97 9.35 -8.73
CA MET A 359 -14.03 9.32 -7.27
C MET A 359 -14.45 10.66 -6.67
N ALA A 360 -15.15 10.63 -5.54
CA ALA A 360 -15.49 11.82 -4.80
C ALA A 360 -15.58 11.59 -3.28
N CYS A 361 -15.08 12.53 -2.48
CA CYS A 361 -15.22 12.48 -1.02
C CYS A 361 -16.61 12.96 -0.57
N VAL A 362 -17.24 12.18 0.30
CA VAL A 362 -18.65 12.21 0.71
C VAL A 362 -18.78 12.33 2.23
N GLY A 363 -19.90 12.89 2.67
CA GLY A 363 -20.21 13.18 4.06
C GLY A 363 -19.79 14.58 4.49
N PRO A 364 -20.35 15.10 5.60
CA PRO A 364 -20.08 16.47 6.07
C PRO A 364 -18.61 16.68 6.43
N GLU A 365 -17.98 15.67 7.04
CA GLU A 365 -16.55 15.65 7.38
C GLU A 365 -15.67 15.04 6.27
N ARG A 366 -16.27 14.65 5.13
CA ARG A 366 -15.59 14.07 3.96
C ARG A 366 -14.78 12.80 4.29
N THR A 367 -15.28 12.02 5.24
CA THR A 367 -14.67 10.80 5.81
C THR A 367 -14.96 9.53 5.01
N VAL A 368 -15.90 9.56 4.06
CA VAL A 368 -16.25 8.43 3.18
C VAL A 368 -15.93 8.80 1.75
N MET A 369 -15.57 7.84 0.91
CA MET A 369 -15.30 8.01 -0.52
C MET A 369 -16.34 7.24 -1.35
N ALA A 370 -16.93 7.89 -2.35
CA ALA A 370 -17.67 7.23 -3.41
C ALA A 370 -16.70 6.89 -4.56
N LEU A 371 -16.72 5.64 -5.02
CA LEU A 371 -15.92 5.14 -6.15
C LEU A 371 -16.82 4.66 -7.28
N ALA A 372 -16.67 5.24 -8.47
CA ALA A 372 -17.17 4.70 -9.71
C ALA A 372 -16.10 3.78 -10.31
N ILE A 373 -16.47 2.52 -10.44
CA ILE A 373 -15.65 1.43 -10.96
C ILE A 373 -16.32 0.97 -12.28
N ASN A 374 -15.66 0.11 -13.03
CA ASN A 374 -16.24 -0.71 -14.10
C ASN A 374 -17.46 -1.61 -13.69
N THR A 375 -18.01 -1.44 -12.48
CA THR A 375 -19.21 -2.11 -11.98
C THR A 375 -20.46 -1.21 -12.07
N GLU A 376 -21.64 -1.82 -12.15
CA GLU A 376 -22.94 -1.11 -12.17
C GLU A 376 -23.30 -0.42 -10.84
N SER A 377 -22.55 -0.69 -9.77
CA SER A 377 -22.73 -0.08 -8.44
C SER A 377 -21.55 0.80 -8.04
N VAL A 378 -21.85 1.87 -7.28
CA VAL A 378 -20.83 2.70 -6.61
C VAL A 378 -20.44 2.01 -5.30
N LYS A 379 -19.15 1.93 -4.99
CA LYS A 379 -18.66 1.39 -3.71
C LYS A 379 -18.28 2.54 -2.76
N MET A 380 -18.64 2.44 -1.47
CA MET A 380 -18.43 3.51 -0.48
C MET A 380 -17.35 3.11 0.55
N LEU A 381 -16.12 3.62 0.42
CA LEU A 381 -15.02 3.27 1.32
C LEU A 381 -14.80 4.28 2.46
N SER A 382 -14.42 3.82 3.65
CA SER A 382 -13.98 4.69 4.75
C SER A 382 -12.54 5.21 4.55
N ILE A 383 -12.37 6.53 4.65
CA ILE A 383 -11.08 7.23 4.60
C ILE A 383 -10.47 7.40 6.01
N GLN A 384 -11.30 7.44 7.05
CA GLN A 384 -10.88 7.62 8.43
C GLN A 384 -11.45 6.52 9.34
N GLY A 385 -10.57 5.98 10.18
CA GLY A 385 -10.88 5.03 11.23
C GLY A 385 -9.79 3.96 11.37
N ASP A 386 -9.25 3.85 12.58
CA ASP A 386 -8.42 2.72 13.01
C ASP A 386 -9.21 1.78 13.96
N ASP A 387 -10.53 2.00 14.10
CA ASP A 387 -11.48 1.17 14.86
C ASP A 387 -11.82 -0.14 14.14
N VAL A 388 -12.08 -1.21 14.90
CA VAL A 388 -12.38 -2.58 14.38
C VAL A 388 -13.56 -2.64 13.40
N HIS A 389 -14.54 -1.73 13.54
CA HIS A 389 -15.74 -1.69 12.69
C HIS A 389 -15.62 -0.71 11.50
N ASN A 390 -14.85 0.37 11.64
CA ASN A 390 -14.64 1.39 10.61
C ASN A 390 -13.16 1.43 10.20
N ALA A 391 -12.52 0.27 10.06
CA ALA A 391 -11.12 0.18 9.68
C ALA A 391 -10.90 0.81 8.30
N PHE A 392 -9.82 1.58 8.13
CA PHE A 392 -9.45 2.21 6.87
C PHE A 392 -9.55 1.25 5.67
N GLY A 393 -10.29 1.67 4.63
CA GLY A 393 -10.57 0.85 3.45
C GLY A 393 -11.69 -0.19 3.65
N SER A 394 -12.43 -0.16 4.76
CA SER A 394 -13.67 -0.94 4.90
C SER A 394 -14.75 -0.38 3.98
N ASP A 395 -15.49 -1.27 3.31
CA ASP A 395 -16.68 -0.91 2.55
C ASP A 395 -17.85 -0.68 3.51
N VAL A 396 -18.34 0.56 3.51
CA VAL A 396 -19.46 1.04 4.34
C VAL A 396 -20.80 0.74 3.65
N GLY A 397 -20.81 0.55 2.33
CA GLY A 397 -22.02 0.23 1.57
C GLY A 397 -21.87 0.36 0.05
N SER A 398 -22.73 -0.36 -0.67
CA SER A 398 -22.88 -0.27 -2.13
C SER A 398 -24.10 0.57 -2.50
N LEU A 399 -23.99 1.39 -3.56
CA LEU A 399 -25.12 2.05 -4.22
C LEU A 399 -25.49 1.25 -5.47
N GLU A 400 -26.46 0.36 -5.33
CA GLU A 400 -26.94 -0.50 -6.41
C GLU A 400 -28.17 0.10 -7.09
N GLY A 401 -28.20 0.07 -8.43
CA GLY A 401 -29.43 0.38 -9.17
C GLY A 401 -29.28 0.76 -10.64
N HIS A 402 -28.11 1.23 -11.08
CA HIS A 402 -27.82 1.41 -12.52
C HIS A 402 -27.81 0.06 -13.24
N LYS A 403 -27.89 0.08 -14.58
CA LYS A 403 -27.93 -1.12 -15.45
C LYS A 403 -26.71 -1.28 -16.36
N ASP A 404 -25.78 -0.34 -16.31
CA ASP A 404 -24.53 -0.30 -17.08
C ASP A 404 -23.54 0.55 -16.27
N ILE A 405 -22.28 0.57 -16.72
CA ILE A 405 -21.14 1.17 -16.04
C ILE A 405 -21.36 2.66 -15.72
N ILE A 406 -20.93 3.07 -14.53
CA ILE A 406 -20.98 4.45 -14.06
C ILE A 406 -19.74 5.21 -14.55
N ILE A 407 -19.95 6.30 -15.30
CA ILE A 407 -18.87 7.01 -16.00
C ILE A 407 -18.38 8.25 -15.24
N CYS A 408 -19.27 8.93 -14.50
CA CYS A 408 -18.91 10.16 -13.80
C CYS A 408 -19.66 10.31 -12.47
N LEU A 409 -18.97 10.91 -11.50
CA LEU A 409 -19.52 11.25 -10.18
C LEU A 409 -19.40 12.76 -9.92
N ASP A 410 -20.38 13.33 -9.22
CA ASP A 410 -20.19 14.63 -8.58
C ASP A 410 -20.96 14.74 -7.26
N VAL A 411 -20.37 15.45 -6.29
CA VAL A 411 -20.93 15.64 -4.94
C VAL A 411 -21.23 17.11 -4.69
N ASP A 412 -22.29 17.39 -3.94
CA ASP A 412 -22.64 18.74 -3.54
C ASP A 412 -21.66 19.36 -2.53
N TRP A 413 -21.85 20.63 -2.22
CA TRP A 413 -21.06 21.37 -1.24
C TRP A 413 -21.22 20.82 0.20
N SER A 414 -22.36 20.21 0.56
CA SER A 414 -22.59 19.66 1.92
C SER A 414 -22.02 18.26 2.12
N GLY A 415 -21.92 17.44 1.06
CA GLY A 415 -21.44 16.06 1.12
C GLY A 415 -22.54 15.01 1.31
N HIS A 416 -23.80 15.41 1.46
CA HIS A 416 -24.94 14.50 1.62
C HIS A 416 -25.58 14.06 0.30
N TRP A 417 -25.29 14.75 -0.81
CA TRP A 417 -25.90 14.49 -2.12
C TRP A 417 -24.83 14.15 -3.15
N LEU A 418 -24.90 12.93 -3.68
CA LEU A 418 -24.06 12.42 -4.77
C LEU A 418 -24.93 12.23 -6.01
N VAL A 419 -24.45 12.65 -7.17
CA VAL A 419 -25.03 12.25 -8.46
C VAL A 419 -24.08 11.31 -9.19
N THR A 420 -24.65 10.23 -9.73
CA THR A 420 -24.03 9.31 -10.67
C THR A 420 -24.55 9.58 -12.08
N GLY A 421 -23.66 9.56 -13.07
CA GLY A 421 -24.02 9.50 -14.49
C GLY A 421 -23.48 8.19 -15.08
N ALA A 422 -24.35 7.43 -15.74
CA ALA A 422 -24.01 6.11 -16.26
C ALA A 422 -24.23 5.99 -17.77
N LYS A 423 -23.74 4.87 -18.30
CA LYS A 423 -23.88 4.50 -19.70
C LYS A 423 -25.30 4.00 -20.06
N ASP A 424 -26.13 3.71 -19.06
CA ASP A 424 -27.55 3.36 -19.21
C ASP A 424 -28.48 4.54 -19.59
N ASN A 425 -27.91 5.67 -20.02
CA ASN A 425 -28.55 6.94 -20.35
C ASN A 425 -29.27 7.64 -19.17
N THR A 426 -29.15 7.12 -17.94
CA THR A 426 -29.77 7.71 -16.74
C THR A 426 -28.73 8.40 -15.85
N ALA A 427 -29.15 9.50 -15.23
CA ALA A 427 -28.46 10.04 -14.06
C ALA A 427 -29.29 9.72 -12.81
N ARG A 428 -28.64 9.53 -11.67
CA ARG A 428 -29.31 9.28 -10.39
C ARG A 428 -28.76 10.15 -9.29
N LEU A 429 -29.66 10.63 -8.44
CA LEU A 429 -29.32 11.40 -7.25
C LEU A 429 -29.49 10.50 -6.02
N TRP A 430 -28.42 10.36 -5.26
CA TRP A 430 -28.35 9.55 -4.06
C TRP A 430 -28.37 10.44 -2.82
N ARG A 431 -29.21 10.06 -1.86
CA ARG A 431 -29.21 10.66 -0.51
C ARG A 431 -28.34 9.80 0.38
N LEU A 432 -27.34 10.43 1.00
CA LEU A 432 -26.34 9.76 1.82
C LEU A 432 -26.45 10.26 3.26
N ASP A 433 -26.83 9.35 4.16
CA ASP A 433 -26.93 9.59 5.62
C ASP A 433 -25.88 8.73 6.35
N PRO A 434 -24.65 9.27 6.57
CA PRO A 434 -23.58 8.55 7.25
C PRO A 434 -23.93 8.15 8.69
N ALA A 435 -24.81 8.90 9.37
CA ALA A 435 -25.15 8.65 10.76
C ALA A 435 -26.11 7.46 10.95
N ARG A 436 -26.80 7.05 9.88
CA ARG A 436 -27.71 5.89 9.87
C ARG A 436 -27.24 4.75 8.97
N SER A 437 -26.08 4.89 8.32
CA SER A 437 -25.62 4.02 7.23
C SER A 437 -26.72 3.77 6.17
N SER A 438 -27.52 4.81 5.90
CA SER A 438 -28.66 4.75 4.99
C SER A 438 -28.30 5.43 3.68
N TYR A 439 -28.38 4.66 2.62
CA TYR A 439 -28.01 5.06 1.27
C TYR A 439 -29.17 4.74 0.33
N GLU A 440 -29.85 5.78 -0.17
CA GLU A 440 -31.10 5.63 -0.93
C GLU A 440 -31.03 6.40 -2.26
N CYS A 441 -31.50 5.78 -3.34
CA CYS A 441 -31.70 6.44 -4.63
C CYS A 441 -32.93 7.37 -4.53
N ALA A 442 -32.71 8.67 -4.46
CA ALA A 442 -33.76 9.66 -4.24
C ALA A 442 -34.54 10.01 -5.53
N ALA A 443 -33.84 10.11 -6.67
CA ALA A 443 -34.43 10.45 -7.96
C ALA A 443 -33.67 9.86 -9.15
N ILE A 444 -34.40 9.52 -10.21
CA ILE A 444 -33.86 9.04 -11.50
C ILE A 444 -34.22 10.05 -12.59
N PHE A 445 -33.22 10.41 -13.41
CA PHE A 445 -33.33 11.38 -14.50
C PHE A 445 -33.13 10.65 -15.82
N GLU A 446 -34.24 10.34 -16.48
CA GLU A 446 -34.27 9.78 -17.82
C GLU A 446 -34.51 10.89 -18.85
N GLY A 447 -33.87 10.77 -20.03
CA GLY A 447 -34.21 11.61 -21.18
C GLY A 447 -33.06 11.98 -22.09
N HIS A 448 -31.81 11.63 -21.79
CA HIS A 448 -30.73 11.65 -22.79
C HIS A 448 -30.93 10.52 -23.81
N ALA A 449 -30.46 10.74 -25.04
CA ALA A 449 -30.57 9.73 -26.10
C ALA A 449 -29.42 8.72 -26.06
N GLU A 450 -28.28 9.14 -25.51
CA GLU A 450 -27.05 8.36 -25.39
C GLU A 450 -26.47 8.51 -23.97
N SER A 451 -25.33 7.85 -23.73
CA SER A 451 -24.68 7.77 -22.41
C SER A 451 -24.38 9.14 -21.81
N ILE A 452 -24.44 9.23 -20.48
CA ILE A 452 -24.10 10.46 -19.75
C ILE A 452 -22.60 10.44 -19.44
N GLY A 453 -21.85 11.33 -20.08
CA GLY A 453 -20.40 11.44 -19.95
C GLY A 453 -19.93 12.44 -18.88
N ALA A 454 -20.82 13.36 -18.46
CA ALA A 454 -20.47 14.37 -17.45
C ALA A 454 -21.69 14.80 -16.62
N VAL A 455 -21.44 15.10 -15.34
CA VAL A 455 -22.42 15.55 -14.35
C VAL A 455 -21.82 16.71 -13.56
N SER A 456 -22.67 17.67 -13.15
CA SER A 456 -22.30 18.62 -12.09
C SER A 456 -23.45 19.02 -11.19
N LEU A 457 -23.16 19.10 -9.89
CA LEU A 457 -23.98 19.68 -8.83
C LEU A 457 -23.48 21.10 -8.44
N PRO A 458 -24.35 21.94 -7.87
CA PRO A 458 -23.98 23.27 -7.38
C PRO A 458 -22.93 23.21 -6.26
N LYS A 459 -21.83 23.95 -6.43
CA LYS A 459 -20.74 24.08 -5.44
C LYS A 459 -20.91 25.24 -4.46
N SER A 460 -21.84 26.15 -4.73
CA SER A 460 -22.20 27.26 -3.84
C SER A 460 -23.20 26.82 -2.77
N ALA A 461 -22.95 27.15 -1.51
CA ALA A 461 -23.94 26.95 -0.44
C ALA A 461 -25.20 27.81 -0.71
N PRO A 462 -26.42 27.25 -0.61
CA PRO A 462 -27.66 27.99 -0.77
C PRO A 462 -27.91 28.89 0.45
N VAL A 463 -28.61 30.00 0.24
CA VAL A 463 -28.96 30.91 1.35
C VAL A 463 -30.28 30.45 2.00
N GLY A 464 -30.30 30.28 3.32
CA GLY A 464 -31.51 29.98 4.11
C GLY A 464 -31.52 28.58 4.73
N LYS A 465 -32.73 28.03 4.99
CA LYS A 465 -32.89 26.76 5.75
C LYS A 465 -32.16 25.56 5.15
N ALA A 466 -31.96 25.53 3.84
CA ALA A 466 -31.22 24.48 3.14
C ALA A 466 -29.71 24.43 3.48
N ALA A 467 -29.13 25.52 4.03
CA ALA A 467 -27.77 25.50 4.56
C ALA A 467 -27.69 24.83 5.94
N ASN A 468 -28.75 24.91 6.74
CA ASN A 468 -28.77 24.42 8.11
C ASN A 468 -29.14 22.93 8.19
N ASP A 469 -30.08 22.46 7.35
CA ASP A 469 -30.54 21.05 7.31
C ASP A 469 -30.31 20.41 5.92
N PRO A 470 -29.06 20.24 5.44
CA PRO A 470 -28.77 19.81 4.07
C PRO A 470 -29.36 18.44 3.69
N LEU A 471 -29.57 17.53 4.64
CA LEU A 471 -30.16 16.21 4.42
C LEU A 471 -31.64 16.27 3.97
N ASN A 472 -32.37 17.32 4.38
CA ASN A 472 -33.82 17.44 4.19
C ASN A 472 -34.20 18.33 2.98
N TYR A 473 -33.24 19.02 2.37
CA TYR A 473 -33.46 19.87 1.20
C TYR A 473 -32.62 19.36 0.03
N PHE A 474 -33.26 19.15 -1.12
CA PHE A 474 -32.56 18.82 -2.35
C PHE A 474 -31.63 19.96 -2.79
N PRO A 475 -30.51 19.67 -3.48
CA PRO A 475 -29.69 20.70 -4.12
C PRO A 475 -30.52 21.50 -5.13
N ALA A 476 -30.11 22.72 -5.47
CA ALA A 476 -30.96 23.64 -6.25
C ALA A 476 -31.24 23.17 -7.70
N PHE A 477 -30.22 22.60 -8.35
CA PHE A 477 -30.30 22.11 -9.73
C PHE A 477 -29.24 21.01 -9.96
N MET A 478 -29.31 20.36 -11.11
CA MET A 478 -28.28 19.44 -11.60
C MET A 478 -28.04 19.70 -13.09
N ILE A 479 -26.81 19.49 -13.56
CA ILE A 479 -26.45 19.57 -14.98
C ILE A 479 -25.92 18.22 -15.43
N THR A 480 -26.42 17.74 -16.58
CA THR A 480 -25.95 16.51 -17.24
C THR A 480 -25.48 16.83 -18.65
N GLY A 481 -24.37 16.22 -19.07
CA GLY A 481 -23.84 16.24 -20.43
C GLY A 481 -23.72 14.82 -20.95
N SER A 482 -24.10 14.62 -22.21
CA SER A 482 -24.12 13.31 -22.85
C SER A 482 -23.26 13.29 -24.11
N THR A 483 -22.91 12.08 -24.54
CA THR A 483 -22.38 11.76 -25.87
C THR A 483 -23.32 12.22 -26.99
N ASP A 484 -24.62 12.36 -26.71
CA ASP A 484 -25.63 12.97 -27.61
C ASP A 484 -25.38 14.46 -27.94
N LYS A 485 -24.28 15.03 -27.42
CA LYS A 485 -23.79 16.40 -27.61
C LYS A 485 -24.67 17.46 -26.96
N THR A 486 -25.69 17.06 -26.23
CA THR A 486 -26.58 17.97 -25.50
C THR A 486 -26.19 18.10 -24.03
N ILE A 487 -26.49 19.28 -23.50
CA ILE A 487 -26.46 19.56 -22.06
C ILE A 487 -27.90 19.81 -21.61
N LYS A 488 -28.26 19.23 -20.46
CA LYS A 488 -29.58 19.39 -19.83
C LYS A 488 -29.41 19.92 -18.41
N ARG A 489 -30.23 20.90 -18.06
CA ARG A 489 -30.33 21.43 -16.69
C ARG A 489 -31.63 20.96 -16.07
N TRP A 490 -31.55 20.34 -14.91
CA TRP A 490 -32.69 19.79 -14.16
C TRP A 490 -32.96 20.66 -12.93
N ASP A 491 -34.23 20.98 -12.69
CA ASP A 491 -34.66 21.71 -11.50
C ASP A 491 -35.04 20.70 -10.40
N LEU A 492 -34.30 20.73 -9.29
CA LEU A 492 -34.46 19.79 -8.19
C LEU A 492 -35.24 20.39 -7.02
N SER A 493 -35.42 21.72 -7.00
CA SER A 493 -36.14 22.45 -5.95
C SER A 493 -37.63 22.07 -5.81
N LYS A 494 -38.18 21.42 -6.85
CA LYS A 494 -39.58 20.99 -6.94
C LYS A 494 -39.83 19.57 -6.41
N LEU A 495 -38.77 18.80 -6.16
CA LEU A 495 -38.87 17.45 -5.60
C LEU A 495 -39.15 17.54 -4.11
N LYS A 496 -40.09 16.73 -3.61
CA LYS A 496 -40.43 16.67 -2.19
C LYS A 496 -39.72 15.47 -1.56
N PRO A 497 -39.02 15.61 -0.42
CA PRO A 497 -38.45 14.45 0.25
C PRO A 497 -39.57 13.52 0.69
N SER A 498 -39.64 12.32 0.12
CA SER A 498 -40.45 11.24 0.67
C SER A 498 -39.79 10.71 1.94
N LEU A 499 -40.58 10.51 2.99
CA LEU A 499 -40.14 9.78 4.17
C LEU A 499 -40.01 8.30 3.80
N ILE A 500 -38.82 7.75 4.01
CA ILE A 500 -38.41 6.34 4.14
C ILE A 500 -39.43 5.33 3.57
N GLY A 501 -39.09 4.71 2.43
CA GLY A 501 -39.78 3.51 1.92
C GLY A 501 -40.91 3.75 0.91
N SER A 502 -40.87 4.82 0.11
CA SER A 502 -41.78 5.01 -1.03
C SER A 502 -41.05 5.46 -2.29
N GLU A 503 -41.68 5.18 -3.43
CA GLU A 503 -41.15 5.09 -4.80
C GLU A 503 -40.11 6.15 -5.22
N VAL A 504 -39.09 5.70 -5.95
CA VAL A 504 -38.04 6.56 -6.51
C VAL A 504 -38.66 7.59 -7.45
N GLN A 505 -38.35 8.88 -7.26
CA GLN A 505 -38.97 9.95 -8.05
C GLN A 505 -38.38 9.98 -9.47
N ALA A 506 -39.06 9.31 -10.39
CA ALA A 506 -38.84 9.40 -11.82
C ALA A 506 -39.69 10.52 -12.44
N GLY A 507 -39.17 11.19 -13.47
CA GLY A 507 -39.92 12.18 -14.26
C GLY A 507 -39.70 13.66 -13.89
N ALA A 508 -38.58 13.99 -13.22
CA ALA A 508 -38.13 15.39 -13.17
C ALA A 508 -37.92 15.92 -14.59
N ARG A 509 -38.38 17.14 -14.89
CA ARG A 509 -38.33 17.73 -16.24
C ARG A 509 -37.14 18.67 -16.39
N ALA A 510 -36.36 18.50 -17.46
CA ALA A 510 -35.30 19.43 -17.84
C ALA A 510 -35.88 20.84 -18.12
N ILE A 511 -35.23 21.88 -17.57
CA ILE A 511 -35.54 23.30 -17.79
C ILE A 511 -35.25 23.65 -19.25
N PHE A 512 -34.04 23.31 -19.71
CA PHE A 512 -33.58 23.49 -21.07
C PHE A 512 -32.73 22.31 -21.51
N THR A 513 -32.72 22.08 -22.82
CA THR A 513 -31.82 21.17 -23.53
C THR A 513 -31.10 21.96 -24.62
N ARG A 514 -29.77 21.90 -24.67
CA ARG A 514 -28.98 22.71 -25.61
C ARG A 514 -27.91 21.84 -26.26
N VAL A 515 -27.81 21.90 -27.59
CA VAL A 515 -26.69 21.30 -28.34
C VAL A 515 -25.44 22.12 -28.02
N ALA A 516 -24.47 21.49 -27.38
CA ALA A 516 -23.30 22.16 -26.83
C ALA A 516 -22.10 22.08 -27.77
N HIS A 517 -21.80 20.91 -28.34
CA HIS A 517 -20.56 20.64 -29.05
C HIS A 517 -20.78 19.80 -30.32
N GLU A 518 -19.75 19.66 -31.16
CA GLU A 518 -19.80 18.77 -32.35
C GLU A 518 -19.44 17.31 -32.02
N LYS A 519 -18.81 17.11 -30.87
CA LYS A 519 -18.34 15.84 -30.31
C LYS A 519 -18.74 15.72 -28.84
N ASP A 520 -18.48 14.55 -28.30
CA ASP A 520 -18.75 14.12 -26.93
C ASP A 520 -18.23 15.12 -25.88
N ILE A 521 -18.94 15.17 -24.76
CA ILE A 521 -18.66 16.05 -23.63
C ILE A 521 -18.04 15.19 -22.52
N ASN A 522 -16.79 15.49 -22.17
CA ASN A 522 -16.01 14.68 -21.24
C ASN A 522 -16.11 15.17 -19.79
N ALA A 523 -16.33 16.48 -19.58
CA ALA A 523 -16.46 17.07 -18.25
C ALA A 523 -17.36 18.30 -18.24
N ILE A 524 -18.08 18.48 -17.13
CA ILE A 524 -18.84 19.66 -16.80
C ILE A 524 -18.50 20.04 -15.35
N ASP A 525 -18.43 21.33 -15.06
CA ASP A 525 -18.26 21.84 -13.70
C ASP A 525 -19.09 23.13 -13.53
N SER A 526 -19.57 23.39 -12.32
CA SER A 526 -20.31 24.61 -11.97
C SER A 526 -19.46 25.53 -11.11
N SER A 527 -19.49 26.85 -11.38
CA SER A 527 -18.64 27.79 -10.67
C SER A 527 -19.16 28.08 -9.26
N PRO A 528 -18.33 28.02 -8.20
CA PRO A 528 -18.77 28.33 -6.83
C PRO A 528 -19.15 29.80 -6.59
N SER A 529 -18.62 30.73 -7.39
CA SER A 529 -18.69 32.19 -7.16
C SER A 529 -19.65 32.95 -8.08
N ALA A 530 -19.87 32.44 -9.30
CA ALA A 530 -20.68 33.08 -10.34
C ALA A 530 -21.83 32.14 -10.77
N PRO A 531 -22.88 32.65 -11.43
CA PRO A 531 -23.93 31.81 -11.99
C PRO A 531 -23.51 31.21 -13.36
N LEU A 532 -22.34 30.56 -13.41
CA LEU A 532 -21.76 29.99 -14.64
C LEU A 532 -21.52 28.49 -14.52
N PHE A 533 -21.45 27.82 -15.67
CA PHE A 533 -20.90 26.47 -15.79
C PHE A 533 -20.05 26.36 -17.05
N ALA A 534 -19.17 25.36 -17.10
CA ALA A 534 -18.30 25.10 -18.25
C ALA A 534 -18.48 23.67 -18.74
N SER A 535 -18.37 23.47 -20.06
CA SER A 535 -18.37 22.15 -20.70
C SER A 535 -17.09 21.94 -21.50
N ALA A 536 -16.45 20.78 -21.30
CA ALA A 536 -15.24 20.34 -21.98
C ALA A 536 -15.58 19.27 -23.03
N SER A 537 -15.04 19.39 -24.24
CA SER A 537 -15.31 18.44 -25.32
C SER A 537 -14.05 17.95 -26.03
N GLN A 538 -14.18 16.78 -26.65
CA GLN A 538 -13.23 16.26 -27.62
C GLN A 538 -13.09 17.15 -28.88
N ASP A 539 -13.98 18.13 -29.11
CA ASP A 539 -13.87 19.12 -30.18
C ASP A 539 -12.77 20.19 -29.97
N ARG A 540 -11.98 20.06 -28.89
CA ARG A 540 -10.85 20.94 -28.48
C ARG A 540 -11.28 22.30 -27.93
N THR A 541 -12.58 22.55 -27.77
CA THR A 541 -13.12 23.78 -27.19
C THR A 541 -13.67 23.55 -25.80
N ILE A 542 -13.63 24.61 -24.99
CA ILE A 542 -14.36 24.68 -23.72
C ILE A 542 -15.37 25.80 -23.87
N LYS A 543 -16.64 25.52 -23.61
CA LYS A 543 -17.71 26.52 -23.68
C LYS A 543 -18.14 26.89 -22.26
N VAL A 544 -18.22 28.19 -22.00
CA VAL A 544 -18.73 28.74 -20.74
C VAL A 544 -20.16 29.22 -20.99
N TRP A 545 -21.03 28.91 -20.05
CA TRP A 545 -22.48 29.04 -20.17
C TRP A 545 -23.06 29.76 -18.95
N SER A 546 -24.12 30.54 -19.14
CA SER A 546 -24.96 31.06 -18.06
C SER A 546 -25.82 29.94 -17.49
N LEU A 547 -25.88 29.79 -16.17
CA LEU A 547 -26.74 28.79 -15.52
C LEU A 547 -28.23 29.05 -15.79
N GLU A 548 -28.65 30.31 -15.82
CA GLU A 548 -30.06 30.72 -15.84
C GLU A 548 -30.73 30.33 -17.16
N ASP A 549 -30.32 30.95 -18.26
CA ASP A 549 -30.88 30.72 -19.61
C ASP A 549 -30.23 29.54 -20.34
N GLY A 550 -29.04 29.12 -19.92
CA GLY A 550 -28.15 28.24 -20.69
C GLY A 550 -27.48 28.93 -21.88
N SER A 551 -27.41 30.26 -21.94
CA SER A 551 -26.74 30.98 -23.04
C SER A 551 -25.21 30.81 -23.00
N VAL A 552 -24.56 30.72 -24.16
CA VAL A 552 -23.08 30.73 -24.23
C VAL A 552 -22.59 32.13 -23.87
N THR A 553 -21.74 32.24 -22.86
CA THR A 553 -21.13 33.51 -22.43
C THR A 553 -19.72 33.70 -23.01
N GLY A 554 -19.00 32.60 -23.27
CA GLY A 554 -17.66 32.63 -23.87
C GLY A 554 -17.23 31.26 -24.41
N ILE A 555 -16.28 31.26 -25.34
CA ILE A 555 -15.69 30.04 -25.93
C ILE A 555 -14.18 30.15 -25.80
N LEU A 556 -13.58 29.25 -25.03
CA LEU A 556 -12.13 29.14 -24.86
C LEU A 556 -11.58 28.27 -26.00
N ARG A 557 -10.61 28.81 -26.74
CA ARG A 557 -9.91 28.13 -27.84
C ARG A 557 -8.40 28.21 -27.61
N GLY A 558 -7.70 27.10 -27.77
CA GLY A 558 -6.22 27.07 -27.64
C GLY A 558 -5.61 25.70 -27.33
N HIS A 559 -6.41 24.67 -27.04
CA HIS A 559 -5.91 23.29 -26.98
C HIS A 559 -5.72 22.70 -28.38
N LYS A 560 -4.68 21.87 -28.53
CA LYS A 560 -4.32 21.18 -29.77
C LYS A 560 -5.10 19.87 -29.95
N ARG A 561 -5.61 19.29 -28.86
CA ARG A 561 -6.41 18.04 -28.81
C ARG A 561 -7.63 18.21 -27.90
N GLY A 562 -8.43 17.15 -27.78
CA GLY A 562 -9.64 17.16 -26.96
C GLY A 562 -9.35 17.43 -25.48
N VAL A 563 -10.27 18.14 -24.82
CA VAL A 563 -10.18 18.47 -23.40
C VAL A 563 -10.90 17.38 -22.60
N TRP A 564 -10.21 16.82 -21.60
CA TRP A 564 -10.75 15.72 -20.78
C TRP A 564 -11.38 16.21 -19.49
N SER A 565 -10.75 17.18 -18.83
CA SER A 565 -11.19 17.70 -17.53
C SER A 565 -11.18 19.22 -17.49
N VAL A 566 -12.16 19.80 -16.82
CA VAL A 566 -12.29 21.23 -16.55
C VAL A 566 -12.77 21.41 -15.10
N LYS A 567 -12.17 22.36 -14.37
CA LYS A 567 -12.57 22.73 -13.00
C LYS A 567 -12.47 24.23 -12.73
N PHE A 568 -13.49 24.80 -12.10
CA PHE A 568 -13.47 26.18 -11.62
C PHE A 568 -12.58 26.33 -10.38
N SER A 569 -11.95 27.49 -10.24
CA SER A 569 -11.19 27.82 -9.03
C SER A 569 -12.11 27.91 -7.78
N PRO A 570 -11.58 27.58 -6.58
CA PRO A 570 -12.23 27.87 -5.32
C PRO A 570 -12.72 29.31 -5.18
N ALA A 571 -13.73 29.52 -4.35
CA ALA A 571 -14.27 30.86 -4.08
C ALA A 571 -13.17 31.78 -3.49
N GLY A 572 -13.00 32.97 -4.06
CA GLY A 572 -12.04 33.96 -3.58
C GLY A 572 -10.56 33.62 -3.84
N ALA A 573 -10.25 32.68 -4.75
CA ALA A 573 -8.87 32.39 -5.15
C ALA A 573 -8.16 33.65 -5.66
N ALA A 574 -6.87 33.80 -5.33
CA ALA A 574 -6.09 34.97 -5.73
C ALA A 574 -6.04 35.14 -7.26
N ALA A 575 -6.10 36.38 -7.74
CA ALA A 575 -5.94 36.70 -9.15
C ALA A 575 -4.48 36.46 -9.59
N ILE A 576 -4.29 35.75 -10.70
CA ILE A 576 -3.00 35.68 -11.38
C ILE A 576 -2.87 36.93 -12.26
N SER A 577 -1.78 37.67 -12.07
CA SER A 577 -1.40 38.84 -12.86
C SER A 577 -0.15 38.54 -13.68
N LEU A 578 -0.27 38.55 -15.00
CA LEU A 578 0.87 38.34 -15.90
C LEU A 578 1.51 39.67 -16.31
N SER A 579 2.81 39.63 -16.61
CA SER A 579 3.59 40.77 -17.12
C SER A 579 3.02 41.36 -18.42
N GLU A 580 2.32 40.56 -19.23
CA GLU A 580 1.67 40.98 -20.49
C GLU A 580 0.31 41.68 -20.30
N GLY A 581 -0.06 42.07 -19.07
CA GLY A 581 -1.24 42.89 -18.80
C GLY A 581 -2.57 42.12 -18.65
N GLY A 582 -2.52 40.79 -18.64
CA GLY A 582 -3.65 39.95 -18.27
C GLY A 582 -3.80 39.86 -16.75
N SER A 583 -4.86 40.46 -16.19
CA SER A 583 -5.27 40.29 -14.79
C SER A 583 -6.61 39.56 -14.73
N SER A 584 -6.70 38.51 -13.92
CA SER A 584 -7.98 37.82 -13.70
C SER A 584 -8.91 38.66 -12.84
N SER A 585 -10.10 38.99 -13.33
CA SER A 585 -11.10 39.71 -12.52
C SER A 585 -11.77 38.81 -11.47
N SER A 586 -12.63 39.41 -10.64
CA SER A 586 -13.44 38.74 -9.61
C SER A 586 -14.34 37.59 -10.10
N ARG A 587 -14.46 37.35 -11.41
CA ARG A 587 -15.14 36.16 -11.96
C ARG A 587 -14.39 34.85 -11.73
N GLY A 588 -13.10 34.89 -11.37
CA GLY A 588 -12.31 33.70 -11.03
C GLY A 588 -11.57 33.08 -12.22
N LEU A 589 -10.95 31.92 -11.97
CA LEU A 589 -10.12 31.18 -12.90
C LEU A 589 -10.82 29.87 -13.33
N LEU A 590 -10.48 29.39 -14.53
CA LEU A 590 -10.86 28.07 -15.02
C LEU A 590 -9.61 27.25 -15.33
N LEU A 591 -9.61 26.00 -14.89
CA LEU A 591 -8.54 25.04 -15.11
C LEU A 591 -8.97 23.99 -16.13
N SER A 592 -8.03 23.48 -16.92
CA SER A 592 -8.32 22.51 -17.98
C SER A 592 -7.14 21.57 -18.25
N GLY A 593 -7.44 20.28 -18.44
CA GLY A 593 -6.49 19.24 -18.84
C GLY A 593 -6.88 18.63 -20.18
N SER A 594 -5.89 18.42 -21.06
CA SER A 594 -6.10 18.01 -22.46
C SER A 594 -5.20 16.85 -22.87
N GLY A 595 -5.65 16.12 -23.90
CA GLY A 595 -4.86 15.08 -24.58
C GLY A 595 -3.64 15.61 -25.36
N ASP A 596 -3.42 16.93 -25.37
CA ASP A 596 -2.21 17.58 -25.91
C ASP A 596 -1.05 17.65 -24.90
N LYS A 597 -1.19 17.00 -23.74
CA LYS A 597 -0.21 16.94 -22.64
C LYS A 597 0.00 18.27 -21.90
N THR A 598 -0.88 19.25 -22.12
CA THR A 598 -0.82 20.55 -21.44
C THR A 598 -1.96 20.71 -20.44
N VAL A 599 -1.67 21.41 -19.35
CA VAL A 599 -2.68 21.97 -18.43
C VAL A 599 -2.75 23.47 -18.69
N LYS A 600 -3.95 24.02 -18.92
CA LYS A 600 -4.14 25.46 -19.16
C LYS A 600 -5.01 26.09 -18.10
N VAL A 601 -4.60 27.28 -17.65
CA VAL A 601 -5.37 28.15 -16.76
C VAL A 601 -5.91 29.32 -17.58
N TRP A 602 -7.21 29.58 -17.47
CA TRP A 602 -7.94 30.59 -18.23
C TRP A 602 -8.56 31.63 -17.31
N SER A 603 -8.68 32.86 -17.79
CA SER A 603 -9.42 33.91 -17.10
C SER A 603 -10.88 33.95 -17.56
N LEU A 604 -11.83 33.98 -16.62
CA LEU A 604 -13.27 34.06 -16.91
C LEU A 604 -13.76 35.48 -17.23
N SER A 605 -12.90 36.50 -17.12
CA SER A 605 -13.23 37.88 -17.53
C SER A 605 -12.95 38.13 -19.01
N THR A 606 -11.83 37.58 -19.49
CA THR A 606 -11.26 37.89 -20.81
C THR A 606 -11.36 36.69 -21.76
N TYR A 607 -11.67 35.50 -21.23
CA TYR A 607 -11.71 34.22 -21.96
C TYR A 607 -10.39 33.86 -22.67
N THR A 608 -9.27 34.37 -22.14
CA THR A 608 -7.91 34.11 -22.63
C THR A 608 -7.19 33.08 -21.76
N CYS A 609 -6.24 32.37 -22.39
CA CYS A 609 -5.30 31.50 -21.69
C CYS A 609 -4.30 32.39 -20.95
N LEU A 610 -4.15 32.20 -19.63
CA LEU A 610 -3.14 32.86 -18.80
C LEU A 610 -1.86 32.03 -18.78
N LEU A 611 -1.95 30.80 -18.29
CA LEU A 611 -0.80 29.89 -18.14
C LEU A 611 -0.98 28.66 -19.01
N THR A 612 0.12 28.19 -19.60
CA THR A 612 0.24 26.87 -20.22
C THR A 612 1.33 26.11 -19.48
N LEU A 613 0.94 25.09 -18.74
CA LEU A 613 1.83 24.21 -18.01
C LEU A 613 2.13 23.00 -18.92
N GLU A 614 3.38 22.85 -19.31
CA GLU A 614 3.89 21.74 -20.12
C GLU A 614 4.84 20.88 -19.26
N GLY A 615 4.93 19.58 -19.56
CA GLY A 615 5.80 18.67 -18.82
C GLY A 615 5.26 17.25 -18.62
N HIS A 616 4.01 16.98 -19.01
CA HIS A 616 3.46 15.63 -19.03
C HIS A 616 3.92 14.84 -20.26
N SER A 617 4.18 13.54 -20.07
CA SER A 617 4.59 12.61 -21.11
C SER A 617 3.39 12.08 -21.90
N ASN A 618 2.19 12.04 -21.31
CA ASN A 618 0.96 11.59 -21.97
C ASN A 618 -0.23 12.55 -21.71
N SER A 619 -1.43 12.16 -22.15
CA SER A 619 -2.68 12.92 -22.01
C SER A 619 -3.00 13.20 -20.54
N VAL A 620 -3.40 14.43 -20.22
CA VAL A 620 -3.92 14.77 -18.88
C VAL A 620 -5.40 14.40 -18.82
N LEU A 621 -5.77 13.56 -17.86
CA LEU A 621 -7.11 12.97 -17.75
C LEU A 621 -7.97 13.72 -16.73
N LYS A 622 -7.44 14.00 -15.53
CA LYS A 622 -8.13 14.74 -14.46
C LYS A 622 -7.27 15.90 -13.97
N VAL A 623 -7.89 17.02 -13.63
CA VAL A 623 -7.22 18.15 -12.96
C VAL A 623 -8.09 18.68 -11.83
N ILE A 624 -7.50 18.95 -10.66
CA ILE A 624 -8.19 19.52 -9.50
C ILE A 624 -7.42 20.71 -8.92
N TRP A 625 -8.14 21.57 -8.20
CA TRP A 625 -7.55 22.61 -7.36
C TRP A 625 -7.36 22.09 -5.94
N LEU A 626 -6.14 22.16 -5.42
CA LEU A 626 -5.84 21.88 -4.02
C LEU A 626 -5.80 23.20 -3.25
N PRO A 627 -6.66 23.43 -2.24
CA PRO A 627 -6.52 24.59 -1.36
C PRO A 627 -5.23 24.48 -0.55
N GLN A 628 -4.54 25.60 -0.32
CA GLN A 628 -3.39 25.63 0.57
C GLN A 628 -3.80 25.19 1.98
N THR A 629 -3.08 24.21 2.51
CA THR A 629 -3.05 23.95 3.96
C THR A 629 -2.58 25.24 4.64
N PRO A 630 -3.31 25.78 5.64
CA PRO A 630 -2.82 26.92 6.39
C PRO A 630 -1.53 26.48 7.10
N TYR A 631 -0.40 27.10 6.77
CA TYR A 631 0.76 27.06 7.65
C TYR A 631 0.29 27.55 9.02
N SER A 632 0.32 26.67 10.02
CA SER A 632 0.03 26.99 11.41
C SER A 632 1.17 27.88 11.94
N ASN A 633 1.07 29.17 11.65
CA ASN A 633 1.93 30.22 12.22
C ASN A 633 1.56 30.45 13.70
N GLU A 634 1.58 29.40 14.51
CA GLU A 634 1.38 29.51 15.97
C GLU A 634 2.70 29.90 16.67
N ASP A 635 3.86 29.69 16.05
CA ASP A 635 5.19 29.94 16.63
C ASP A 635 5.95 31.15 16.04
N ASN A 636 5.32 32.02 15.23
CA ASN A 636 6.04 33.09 14.49
C ASN A 636 5.37 34.48 14.53
N ASP A 637 5.09 34.98 15.73
CA ASP A 637 4.66 36.39 15.92
C ASP A 637 5.71 37.42 15.44
N GLU A 638 7.00 37.07 15.35
CA GLU A 638 8.04 37.96 14.81
C GLU A 638 8.01 38.08 13.27
N ALA A 639 7.33 37.19 12.55
CA ALA A 639 7.26 37.24 11.09
C ALA A 639 6.28 38.30 10.55
N ALA A 640 5.45 38.90 11.42
CA ALA A 640 4.40 39.85 11.07
C ALA A 640 4.89 41.22 10.53
N HIS A 641 6.20 41.44 10.43
CA HIS A 641 6.79 42.70 9.92
C HIS A 641 7.48 42.57 8.55
N SER A 642 7.43 41.38 7.93
CA SER A 642 7.82 41.21 6.53
C SER A 642 6.79 41.85 5.59
N ARG A 643 7.21 42.82 4.77
CA ARG A 643 6.34 43.49 3.76
C ARG A 643 5.85 42.58 2.62
N HIS A 644 6.19 41.29 2.65
CA HIS A 644 5.77 40.27 1.68
C HIS A 644 5.21 39.02 2.40
N ALA A 645 4.17 39.19 3.21
CA ALA A 645 3.28 38.08 3.54
C ALA A 645 2.55 37.63 2.27
N ARG A 646 2.67 36.35 1.89
CA ARG A 646 1.90 35.79 0.75
C ARG A 646 0.40 35.97 1.03
N PRO A 647 -0.41 36.37 0.02
CA PRO A 647 -1.84 36.60 0.24
C PRO A 647 -2.52 35.28 0.63
N LYS A 648 -3.43 35.35 1.61
CA LYS A 648 -4.29 34.22 1.96
C LYS A 648 -5.08 33.77 0.72
N ASN A 649 -5.20 32.46 0.52
CA ASN A 649 -5.94 31.79 -0.57
C ASN A 649 -5.23 31.70 -1.95
N GLN A 650 -4.02 31.12 -1.97
CA GLN A 650 -3.34 30.66 -3.19
C GLN A 650 -3.45 29.13 -3.32
N PRO A 651 -4.42 28.58 -4.10
CA PRO A 651 -4.52 27.14 -4.32
C PRO A 651 -3.45 26.62 -5.31
N TYR A 652 -2.97 25.40 -5.07
CA TYR A 652 -2.14 24.65 -6.00
C TYR A 652 -3.01 23.90 -7.02
N ILE A 653 -2.40 23.45 -8.11
CA ILE A 653 -3.03 22.61 -9.13
C ILE A 653 -2.47 21.20 -9.01
N ALA A 654 -3.33 20.19 -8.94
CA ALA A 654 -2.95 18.79 -9.11
C ALA A 654 -3.50 18.25 -10.43
N SER A 655 -2.62 17.63 -11.22
CA SER A 655 -2.98 17.05 -12.53
C SER A 655 -2.56 15.59 -12.60
N ALA A 656 -3.52 14.72 -12.94
CA ALA A 656 -3.31 13.30 -13.20
C ALA A 656 -3.29 13.03 -14.70
N SER A 657 -2.40 12.12 -15.11
CA SER A 657 -2.10 11.87 -16.51
C SER A 657 -1.98 10.39 -16.82
N ALA A 658 -2.09 10.10 -18.10
CA ALA A 658 -2.00 8.76 -18.66
C ALA A 658 -0.53 8.24 -18.75
N ASP A 659 0.38 8.79 -17.95
CA ASP A 659 1.79 8.41 -17.83
C ASP A 659 2.15 7.99 -16.40
N THR A 660 1.15 7.48 -15.66
CA THR A 660 1.17 7.01 -14.25
C THR A 660 1.48 8.07 -13.19
N LEU A 661 2.05 9.21 -13.60
CA LEU A 661 2.45 10.29 -12.71
C LEU A 661 1.30 11.23 -12.35
N ILE A 662 1.43 11.86 -11.19
CA ILE A 662 0.63 13.03 -10.79
C ILE A 662 1.59 14.20 -10.60
N LYS A 663 1.22 15.39 -11.08
CA LYS A 663 2.07 16.58 -10.98
C LYS A 663 1.36 17.69 -10.23
N LEU A 664 2.07 18.30 -9.29
CA LEU A 664 1.64 19.46 -8.53
C LEU A 664 2.29 20.72 -9.08
N TRP A 665 1.50 21.78 -9.23
CA TRP A 665 1.95 23.03 -9.84
C TRP A 665 1.55 24.24 -8.99
N ASP A 666 2.42 25.24 -8.93
CA ASP A 666 2.13 26.56 -8.38
C ASP A 666 1.80 27.56 -9.52
N PRO A 667 0.52 27.90 -9.73
CA PRO A 667 0.14 28.89 -10.74
C PRO A 667 0.49 30.34 -10.33
N TYR A 668 1.02 30.55 -9.11
CA TYR A 668 1.45 31.86 -8.60
C TYR A 668 2.98 32.01 -8.53
N ALA A 669 3.74 30.99 -8.99
CA ALA A 669 5.18 31.11 -9.16
C ALA A 669 5.53 32.24 -10.16
N ALA A 670 6.73 32.81 -10.03
CA ALA A 670 7.19 33.85 -10.94
C ALA A 670 7.42 33.27 -12.35
N SER A 671 7.27 34.09 -13.39
CA SER A 671 7.46 33.69 -14.81
C SER A 671 8.81 33.05 -15.10
N ASP A 672 9.82 33.36 -14.29
CA ASP A 672 11.21 32.95 -14.47
C ASP A 672 11.55 31.68 -13.67
N SER A 673 10.62 31.23 -12.81
CA SER A 673 10.72 29.97 -12.04
C SER A 673 9.86 28.89 -12.67
N ASP A 674 10.29 27.63 -12.57
CA ASP A 674 9.45 26.51 -12.97
C ASP A 674 8.16 26.49 -12.13
N HIS A 675 7.02 26.32 -12.80
CA HIS A 675 5.72 26.19 -12.16
C HIS A 675 5.51 24.80 -11.54
N LEU A 676 6.33 23.81 -11.89
CA LEU A 676 6.29 22.47 -11.32
C LEU A 676 6.83 22.47 -9.89
N LEU A 677 5.99 22.06 -8.93
CA LEU A 677 6.38 21.89 -7.53
C LEU A 677 6.97 20.50 -7.29
N THR A 678 6.20 19.45 -7.61
CA THR A 678 6.60 18.05 -7.46
C THR A 678 5.92 17.13 -8.48
N THR A 679 6.59 16.00 -8.72
CA THR A 679 6.02 14.80 -9.33
C THR A 679 5.78 13.77 -8.25
N LEU A 680 4.58 13.20 -8.21
CA LEU A 680 4.20 12.09 -7.35
C LEU A 680 4.13 10.82 -8.22
N ASP A 681 4.74 9.75 -7.74
CA ASP A 681 4.87 8.47 -8.43
C ASP A 681 4.57 7.34 -7.44
N ASN A 682 3.67 6.42 -7.83
CA ASN A 682 3.20 5.28 -7.02
C ASN A 682 2.30 4.33 -7.85
N HIS A 683 1.71 4.80 -8.95
CA HIS A 683 0.81 3.99 -9.79
C HIS A 683 1.58 3.30 -10.93
N SER A 684 1.07 2.15 -11.35
CA SER A 684 1.64 1.30 -12.42
C SER A 684 0.94 1.46 -13.77
N ASP A 685 -0.35 1.85 -13.79
CA ASP A 685 -1.08 2.28 -15.00
C ASP A 685 -1.67 3.71 -14.80
N ARG A 686 -2.45 4.15 -15.79
CA ARG A 686 -3.00 5.49 -15.97
C ARG A 686 -3.85 5.94 -14.77
N VAL A 687 -3.58 7.15 -14.29
CA VAL A 687 -4.35 7.78 -13.22
C VAL A 687 -5.58 8.46 -13.82
N TRP A 688 -6.75 7.84 -13.65
CA TRP A 688 -8.03 8.34 -14.17
C TRP A 688 -8.64 9.43 -13.29
N ALA A 689 -8.52 9.29 -11.97
CA ALA A 689 -9.32 10.06 -11.03
C ALA A 689 -8.49 10.64 -9.87
N LEU A 690 -8.85 11.85 -9.47
CA LEU A 690 -8.28 12.59 -8.34
C LEU A 690 -9.42 13.16 -7.49
N ALA A 691 -9.32 13.02 -6.18
CA ALA A 691 -10.19 13.67 -5.21
C ALA A 691 -9.38 14.45 -4.15
N SER A 692 -10.00 15.51 -3.64
CA SER A 692 -9.54 16.21 -2.44
C SER A 692 -10.70 16.25 -1.43
N PRO A 693 -10.50 15.82 -0.17
CA PRO A 693 -11.55 15.91 0.84
C PRO A 693 -11.82 17.35 1.31
N ILE A 694 -10.96 18.32 0.95
CA ILE A 694 -11.19 19.73 1.30
C ILE A 694 -12.17 20.36 0.29
N ALA A 695 -13.29 20.89 0.78
CA ALA A 695 -14.30 21.53 -0.06
C ALA A 695 -13.80 22.87 -0.64
N THR A 696 -13.95 23.06 -1.95
CA THR A 696 -13.49 24.27 -2.68
C THR A 696 -14.32 25.54 -2.43
N SER A 697 -15.26 25.51 -1.48
CA SER A 697 -16.20 26.61 -1.19
C SER A 697 -16.36 26.94 0.29
N SER A 698 -15.49 26.44 1.19
CA SER A 698 -15.56 26.72 2.62
C SER A 698 -15.10 28.15 2.98
N THR A 699 -15.95 29.14 2.75
CA THR A 699 -15.78 30.53 3.22
C THR A 699 -16.26 30.74 4.68
N SER A 700 -16.65 29.67 5.38
CA SER A 700 -17.15 29.72 6.76
C SER A 700 -16.03 29.49 7.78
N SER A 701 -15.73 30.52 8.57
CA SER A 701 -14.80 30.52 9.69
C SER A 701 -15.36 29.83 10.94
N THR A 702 -15.76 28.56 10.82
CA THR A 702 -16.33 27.76 11.91
C THR A 702 -15.33 26.72 12.40
N SER A 703 -14.62 27.09 13.46
CA SER A 703 -14.04 26.22 14.51
C SER A 703 -13.37 24.90 14.09
N PHE A 704 -12.03 24.89 14.06
CA PHE A 704 -11.16 23.76 14.42
C PHE A 704 -11.63 22.33 14.06
N ALA A 705 -12.17 22.12 12.86
CA ALA A 705 -12.24 20.78 12.27
C ALA A 705 -10.85 20.44 11.73
N SER A 706 -10.27 19.33 12.19
CA SER A 706 -8.92 18.89 11.81
C SER A 706 -8.72 18.90 10.29
N THR A 707 -7.65 19.53 9.81
CA THR A 707 -7.20 19.41 8.42
C THR A 707 -7.22 17.93 8.03
N PRO A 708 -7.94 17.51 6.98
CA PRO A 708 -8.07 16.10 6.66
C PRO A 708 -6.68 15.49 6.40
N PRO A 709 -6.38 14.28 6.92
CA PRO A 709 -5.02 13.73 6.95
C PRO A 709 -4.41 13.46 5.57
N PHE A 710 -5.25 13.43 4.53
CA PHE A 710 -4.87 13.16 3.14
C PHE A 710 -5.46 14.25 2.22
N PRO A 711 -4.76 15.37 1.97
CA PRO A 711 -5.27 16.45 1.12
C PRO A 711 -5.50 16.07 -0.35
N LEU A 712 -4.82 15.03 -0.84
CA LEU A 712 -4.94 14.53 -2.20
C LEU A 712 -5.08 13.00 -2.18
N ILE A 713 -6.00 12.48 -2.98
CA ILE A 713 -6.22 11.05 -3.16
C ILE A 713 -6.29 10.78 -4.67
N SER A 714 -5.65 9.71 -5.12
CA SER A 714 -5.59 9.31 -6.52
C SER A 714 -6.03 7.87 -6.73
N GLY A 715 -6.64 7.61 -7.87
CA GLY A 715 -7.04 6.27 -8.32
C GLY A 715 -6.69 6.06 -9.77
N ALA A 716 -6.19 4.87 -10.06
CA ALA A 716 -5.67 4.47 -11.36
C ALA A 716 -6.40 3.23 -11.90
N ALA A 717 -6.04 2.84 -13.13
CA ALA A 717 -6.53 1.63 -13.78
C ALA A 717 -5.98 0.32 -13.19
N ASP A 718 -4.94 0.39 -12.34
CA ASP A 718 -4.30 -0.75 -11.68
C ASP A 718 -4.99 -1.16 -10.35
N ALA A 719 -6.25 -0.74 -10.15
CA ALA A 719 -7.03 -0.89 -8.93
C ALA A 719 -6.44 -0.29 -7.65
N THR A 720 -5.33 0.45 -7.71
CA THR A 720 -4.72 1.07 -6.52
C THR A 720 -5.33 2.44 -6.21
N LEU A 721 -5.53 2.69 -4.91
CA LEU A 721 -5.84 4.02 -4.37
C LEU A 721 -4.69 4.51 -3.49
N THR A 722 -4.12 5.66 -3.83
CA THR A 722 -2.99 6.25 -3.08
C THR A 722 -3.44 7.50 -2.33
N PHE A 723 -3.23 7.51 -1.02
CA PHE A 723 -3.61 8.59 -0.12
C PHE A 723 -2.37 9.42 0.22
N TRP A 724 -2.28 10.61 -0.36
CA TRP A 724 -1.10 11.47 -0.24
C TRP A 724 -1.23 12.38 0.97
N ARG A 725 -0.22 12.37 1.85
CA ARG A 725 -0.08 13.31 2.95
C ARG A 725 0.90 14.41 2.57
N ASP A 726 0.52 15.65 2.85
CA ASP A 726 1.40 16.82 2.82
C ASP A 726 2.37 16.75 4.02
N THR A 727 3.67 16.67 3.74
CA THR A 727 4.75 16.67 4.75
C THR A 727 5.59 17.95 4.70
N THR A 728 5.17 18.95 3.91
CA THR A 728 5.92 20.20 3.65
C THR A 728 6.35 20.91 4.92
N THR A 729 5.47 20.95 5.92
CA THR A 729 5.69 21.60 7.21
C THR A 729 6.73 20.84 8.02
N GLN A 730 6.60 19.51 8.12
CA GLN A 730 7.49 18.63 8.86
C GLN A 730 8.90 18.60 8.26
N THR A 731 9.02 18.51 6.94
CA THR A 731 10.33 18.54 6.28
C THR A 731 11.01 19.90 6.42
N THR A 732 10.24 20.99 6.37
CA THR A 732 10.75 22.35 6.62
C THR A 732 11.22 22.53 8.06
N THR A 733 10.43 22.13 9.07
CA THR A 733 10.83 22.28 10.48
C THR A 733 12.08 21.45 10.78
N ILE A 734 12.11 20.18 10.37
CA ILE A 734 13.27 19.30 10.51
C ILE A 734 14.51 19.87 9.80
N ALA A 735 14.36 20.46 8.61
CA ALA A 735 15.47 21.11 7.90
C ALA A 735 15.99 22.35 8.64
N THR A 736 15.10 23.19 9.17
CA THR A 736 15.49 24.36 9.97
C THR A 736 16.17 23.97 11.29
N GLN A 737 15.65 22.97 12.01
CA GLN A 737 16.25 22.44 13.24
C GLN A 737 17.64 21.87 12.99
N ARG A 738 17.82 21.02 11.96
CA ARG A 738 19.14 20.51 11.57
C ARG A 738 20.11 21.62 11.16
N ALA A 739 19.61 22.71 10.58
CA ALA A 739 20.44 23.86 10.23
C ALA A 739 20.87 24.68 11.45
N THR A 740 19.98 24.89 12.44
CA THR A 740 20.33 25.57 13.70
C THR A 740 21.28 24.72 14.54
N GLU A 741 20.96 23.44 14.75
CA GLU A 741 21.83 22.47 15.45
C GLU A 741 23.23 22.43 14.84
N ARG A 742 23.34 22.40 13.50
CA ARG A 742 24.63 22.41 12.81
C ARG A 742 25.41 23.70 13.07
N ILE A 743 24.76 24.87 13.07
CA ILE A 743 25.41 26.16 13.37
C ILE A 743 25.89 26.20 14.82
N GLU A 744 25.08 25.71 15.76
CA GLU A 744 25.44 25.62 17.18
C GLU A 744 26.63 24.67 17.40
N GLN A 745 26.63 23.50 16.76
CA GLN A 745 27.75 22.56 16.80
C GLN A 745 29.02 23.13 16.16
N ASP A 746 28.91 23.87 15.04
CA ASP A 746 30.04 24.59 14.42
C ASP A 746 30.62 25.67 15.35
N GLN A 747 29.78 26.36 16.13
CA GLN A 747 30.19 27.36 17.12
C GLN A 747 30.82 26.72 18.36
N LEU A 748 30.22 25.64 18.89
CA LEU A 748 30.80 24.84 19.96
C LEU A 748 32.18 24.33 19.58
N LEU A 749 32.35 23.77 18.38
CA LEU A 749 33.64 23.30 17.88
C LEU A 749 34.70 24.42 17.91
N GLN A 750 34.35 25.66 17.51
CA GLN A 750 35.27 26.80 17.61
C GLN A 750 35.60 27.13 19.07
N ASN A 751 34.61 27.13 19.96
CA ASN A 751 34.83 27.35 21.40
C ASN A 751 35.77 26.29 22.00
N HIS A 752 35.59 25.00 21.70
CA HIS A 752 36.45 23.92 22.19
C HIS A 752 37.87 23.99 21.60
N ILE A 753 38.04 24.44 20.34
CA ILE A 753 39.36 24.73 19.76
C ILE A 753 40.04 25.88 20.52
N HIS A 754 39.34 26.97 20.79
CA HIS A 754 39.87 28.10 21.57
C HIS A 754 40.21 27.71 23.01
N ALA A 755 39.39 26.88 23.65
CA ALA A 755 39.62 26.35 24.99
C ALA A 755 40.66 25.21 25.05
N LYS A 756 41.14 24.72 23.89
CA LYS A 756 42.03 23.56 23.75
C LYS A 756 41.50 22.26 24.38
N ASN A 757 40.18 22.05 24.44
CA ASN A 757 39.62 20.77 24.88
C ASN A 757 39.67 19.73 23.76
N TYR A 758 40.83 19.08 23.59
CA TYR A 758 41.07 18.18 22.47
C TYR A 758 40.09 17.00 22.38
N ARG A 759 39.55 16.51 23.50
CA ARG A 759 38.56 15.41 23.52
C ARG A 759 37.31 15.77 22.75
N GLU A 760 36.68 16.89 23.10
CA GLU A 760 35.46 17.37 22.47
C GLU A 760 35.72 17.85 21.04
N VAL A 761 36.88 18.45 20.77
CA VAL A 761 37.27 18.85 19.41
C VAL A 761 37.38 17.64 18.47
N ILE A 762 38.03 16.54 18.88
CA ILE A 762 38.22 15.37 18.02
C ILE A 762 36.88 14.68 17.75
N THR A 763 36.08 14.40 18.79
CA THR A 763 34.78 13.72 18.60
C THR A 763 33.79 14.56 17.81
N LEU A 764 33.66 15.86 18.11
CA LEU A 764 32.75 16.77 17.41
C LEU A 764 33.18 17.04 15.96
N SER A 765 34.49 17.11 15.68
CA SER A 765 34.98 17.32 14.30
C SER A 765 34.87 16.06 13.42
N LEU A 766 34.91 14.86 14.00
CA LEU A 766 34.55 13.62 13.33
C LEU A 766 33.03 13.60 13.05
N ALA A 767 32.20 13.86 14.06
CA ALA A 767 30.74 13.90 13.91
C ALA A 767 30.26 14.92 12.86
N LEU A 768 30.87 16.12 12.80
CA LEU A 768 30.59 17.14 11.78
C LEU A 768 31.32 16.91 10.44
N ASN A 769 32.22 15.93 10.36
CA ASN A 769 33.10 15.63 9.23
C ASN A 769 33.87 16.86 8.71
N HIS A 770 34.66 17.49 9.59
CA HIS A 770 35.50 18.66 9.30
C HIS A 770 37.02 18.33 9.27
N PRO A 771 37.53 17.57 8.27
CA PRO A 771 38.91 17.08 8.26
C PRO A 771 39.97 18.20 8.25
N GLY A 772 39.67 19.34 7.63
CA GLY A 772 40.61 20.47 7.58
C GLY A 772 40.83 21.17 8.94
N ARG A 773 39.84 21.13 9.84
CA ARG A 773 40.00 21.64 11.21
C ARG A 773 40.69 20.60 12.09
N LEU A 774 40.29 19.33 11.99
CA LEU A 774 40.91 18.22 12.73
C LEU A 774 42.41 18.08 12.42
N LEU A 775 42.82 18.20 11.15
CA LEU A 775 44.24 18.18 10.76
C LEU A 775 45.04 19.31 11.40
N ARG A 776 44.47 20.53 11.48
CA ARG A 776 45.14 21.67 12.12
C ARG A 776 45.34 21.42 13.62
N VAL A 777 44.33 20.87 14.29
CA VAL A 777 44.42 20.52 15.72
C VAL A 777 45.53 19.50 15.96
N PHE A 778 45.65 18.46 15.12
CA PHE A 778 46.75 17.51 15.22
C PHE A 778 48.12 18.12 14.89
N GLN A 779 48.20 19.07 13.95
CA GLN A 779 49.42 19.84 13.66
C GLN A 779 49.84 20.71 14.86
N ASP A 780 48.89 21.42 15.46
CA ASP A 780 49.11 22.31 16.59
C ASP A 780 49.58 21.53 17.84
N VAL A 781 49.00 20.35 18.10
CA VAL A 781 49.43 19.43 19.17
C VAL A 781 50.86 18.94 18.96
N ILE A 782 51.20 18.51 17.74
CA ILE A 782 52.56 18.01 17.43
C ILE A 782 53.62 19.14 17.47
N ALA A 783 53.22 20.38 17.23
CA ALA A 783 54.10 21.55 17.26
C ALA A 783 54.33 22.13 18.67
N LEU A 784 53.74 21.56 19.74
CA LEU A 784 53.93 22.04 21.11
C LEU A 784 55.39 21.86 21.59
N PRO A 785 55.96 22.83 22.34
CA PRO A 785 57.32 22.72 22.87
C PRO A 785 57.50 21.51 23.80
N THR A 786 58.71 20.93 23.81
CA THR A 786 59.07 19.73 24.58
C THR A 786 58.86 19.86 26.10
N THR A 787 58.78 21.07 26.65
CA THR A 787 58.44 21.34 28.05
C THR A 787 56.97 21.09 28.40
N GLN A 788 56.10 20.95 27.40
CA GLN A 788 54.67 20.64 27.54
C GLN A 788 54.32 19.24 26.99
N GLN A 789 55.33 18.48 26.55
CA GLN A 789 55.15 17.10 26.07
C GLN A 789 55.35 16.13 27.22
N GLU A 790 54.34 15.30 27.49
CA GLU A 790 54.40 14.29 28.56
C GLU A 790 55.27 13.09 28.12
N GLN A 791 56.21 12.67 28.97
CA GLN A 791 57.12 11.58 28.64
C GLN A 791 56.38 10.23 28.72
N GLY A 792 56.28 9.55 27.57
CA GLY A 792 55.56 8.28 27.41
C GLY A 792 54.41 8.34 26.40
N THR A 793 54.01 9.52 25.96
CA THR A 793 52.85 9.75 25.07
C THR A 793 53.28 9.91 23.60
N ILE A 794 52.49 9.40 22.64
CA ILE A 794 52.87 9.35 21.22
C ILE A 794 52.54 10.66 20.49
N MET A 795 51.37 11.25 20.76
CA MET A 795 51.02 12.59 20.26
C MET A 795 51.61 13.73 21.11
N GLY A 796 52.16 13.40 22.29
CA GLY A 796 52.75 14.35 23.25
C GLY A 796 51.79 14.89 24.32
N VAL A 797 50.49 14.58 24.24
CA VAL A 797 49.45 14.99 25.20
C VAL A 797 48.56 13.79 25.54
N SER A 798 48.55 13.34 26.80
CA SER A 798 47.81 12.14 27.24
C SER A 798 46.33 12.17 26.82
N ALA A 799 45.67 13.31 27.04
CA ALA A 799 44.27 13.53 26.69
C ALA A 799 43.93 13.38 25.19
N VAL A 800 44.92 13.31 24.27
CA VAL A 800 44.69 12.98 22.86
C VAL A 800 44.76 11.47 22.63
N ASP A 801 45.77 10.81 23.21
CA ASP A 801 45.96 9.35 23.09
C ASP A 801 44.82 8.59 23.81
N ASP A 802 44.33 9.10 24.95
CA ASP A 802 43.14 8.60 25.68
C ASP A 802 41.84 8.72 24.86
N VAL A 803 41.79 9.66 23.92
CA VAL A 803 40.60 9.88 23.08
C VAL A 803 40.67 9.01 21.84
N LEU A 804 41.84 8.94 21.20
CA LEU A 804 42.09 8.05 20.06
C LEU A 804 41.91 6.57 20.41
N SER A 805 42.17 6.18 21.67
CA SER A 805 41.93 4.83 22.20
C SER A 805 40.49 4.56 22.64
N SER A 806 39.63 5.58 22.75
CA SER A 806 38.23 5.45 23.19
C SER A 806 37.19 5.77 22.10
N LEU A 807 37.60 5.81 20.83
CA LEU A 807 36.70 5.98 19.68
C LEU A 807 35.90 4.70 19.38
N ASP A 808 34.71 4.86 18.76
CA ASP A 808 33.92 3.74 18.23
C ASP A 808 34.41 3.28 16.84
N ALA A 809 33.97 2.10 16.39
CA ALA A 809 34.41 1.54 15.10
C ALA A 809 34.03 2.40 13.87
N HIS A 810 32.95 3.17 13.93
CA HIS A 810 32.55 4.06 12.83
C HIS A 810 33.44 5.31 12.80
N GLN A 811 33.76 5.88 13.97
CA GLN A 811 34.68 7.00 14.14
C GLN A 811 36.11 6.62 13.76
N VAL A 812 36.59 5.43 14.15
CA VAL A 812 37.89 4.89 13.72
C VAL A 812 37.92 4.73 12.20
N TYR A 813 36.88 4.16 11.59
CA TYR A 813 36.78 4.06 10.12
C TYR A 813 36.83 5.45 9.43
N GLN A 814 36.01 6.41 9.90
CA GLN A 814 36.03 7.78 9.36
C GLN A 814 37.41 8.44 9.51
N LEU A 815 38.04 8.31 10.69
CA LEU A 815 39.38 8.84 10.96
C LEU A 815 40.42 8.21 10.03
N LEU A 816 40.38 6.90 9.82
CA LEU A 816 41.27 6.16 8.92
C LEU A 816 41.13 6.63 7.46
N GLU A 817 39.92 6.98 6.99
CA GLU A 817 39.76 7.62 5.67
C GLU A 817 40.49 8.96 5.60
N ARG A 818 40.39 9.79 6.64
CA ARG A 818 41.07 11.10 6.66
C ARG A 818 42.59 10.95 6.81
N VAL A 819 43.05 9.99 7.62
CA VAL A 819 44.47 9.63 7.76
C VAL A 819 45.06 9.12 6.45
N ARG A 820 44.33 8.30 5.68
CA ARG A 820 44.71 7.92 4.31
C ARG A 820 44.96 9.15 3.45
N ASP A 821 43.99 10.07 3.41
CA ASP A 821 44.07 11.26 2.58
C ASP A 821 45.25 12.16 2.99
N TRP A 822 45.51 12.32 4.30
CA TRP A 822 46.66 13.06 4.83
C TRP A 822 48.01 12.37 4.58
N ASN A 823 48.06 11.03 4.54
CA ASN A 823 49.28 10.25 4.30
C ASN A 823 49.74 10.31 2.83
N THR A 824 48.84 10.64 1.89
CA THR A 824 49.22 10.85 0.48
C THR A 824 50.21 12.00 0.27
N ASN A 825 50.21 13.00 1.16
CA ASN A 825 51.02 14.20 1.06
C ASN A 825 52.18 14.16 2.07
N ALA A 826 53.42 14.23 1.55
CA ALA A 826 54.65 14.16 2.34
C ALA A 826 54.84 15.28 3.39
N ARG A 827 54.09 16.39 3.32
CA ARG A 827 54.12 17.43 4.36
C ARG A 827 53.23 17.08 5.56
N THR A 828 52.16 16.33 5.33
CA THR A 828 51.18 15.93 6.36
C THR A 828 51.35 14.49 6.82
N SER A 829 52.17 13.69 6.14
CA SER A 829 52.44 12.30 6.53
C SER A 829 53.02 12.14 7.93
N PRO A 830 53.90 13.01 8.50
CA PRO A 830 54.35 12.83 9.89
C PRO A 830 53.21 12.91 10.91
N VAL A 831 52.20 13.74 10.64
CA VAL A 831 50.99 13.88 11.47
C VAL A 831 50.11 12.64 11.32
N ALA A 832 49.86 12.23 10.06
CA ALA A 832 49.06 11.05 9.75
C ALA A 832 49.65 9.77 10.35
N GLN A 833 50.98 9.59 10.28
CA GLN A 833 51.70 8.43 10.80
C GLN A 833 51.70 8.37 12.34
N ARG A 834 51.76 9.51 13.04
CA ARG A 834 51.63 9.51 14.51
C ARG A 834 50.22 9.13 14.95
N VAL A 835 49.18 9.70 14.32
CA VAL A 835 47.78 9.32 14.61
C VAL A 835 47.54 7.84 14.29
N LEU A 836 48.04 7.35 13.14
CA LEU A 836 47.97 5.93 12.78
C LEU A 836 48.71 5.04 13.79
N GLY A 837 49.88 5.47 14.27
CA GLY A 837 50.69 4.78 15.26
C GLY A 837 50.03 4.68 16.64
N VAL A 838 49.21 5.67 17.04
CA VAL A 838 48.35 5.54 18.22
C VAL A 838 47.26 4.50 17.98
N VAL A 839 46.48 4.65 16.89
CA VAL A 839 45.35 3.77 16.58
C VAL A 839 45.76 2.29 16.44
N LEU A 840 46.91 2.01 15.81
CA LEU A 840 47.44 0.64 15.68
C LEU A 840 48.04 0.06 16.97
N ARG A 841 48.26 0.89 18.00
CA ARG A 841 48.73 0.44 19.33
C ARG A 841 47.61 0.39 20.37
N SER A 842 46.49 1.08 20.13
CA SER A 842 45.33 1.09 21.04
C SER A 842 44.26 0.05 20.72
N TYR A 843 44.23 -0.47 19.49
CA TYR A 843 43.25 -1.47 19.06
C TYR A 843 43.93 -2.75 18.56
N ASP A 844 43.45 -3.90 19.01
CA ASP A 844 43.92 -5.22 18.60
C ASP A 844 43.57 -5.56 17.14
N ALA A 845 44.31 -6.49 16.54
CA ALA A 845 44.07 -6.94 15.16
C ALA A 845 42.65 -7.49 14.93
N ASP A 846 42.05 -8.14 15.93
CA ASP A 846 40.70 -8.69 15.85
C ASP A 846 39.62 -7.60 15.68
N PHE A 847 39.82 -6.41 16.27
CA PHE A 847 38.91 -5.27 16.09
C PHE A 847 38.81 -4.84 14.62
N PHE A 848 39.94 -4.82 13.90
CA PHE A 848 39.96 -4.53 12.46
C PHE A 848 39.33 -5.64 11.62
N LEU A 849 39.41 -6.91 12.06
CA LEU A 849 38.74 -8.03 11.42
C LEU A 849 37.22 -8.00 11.61
N GLU A 850 36.74 -7.62 12.80
CA GLU A 850 35.31 -7.41 13.07
C GLU A 850 34.75 -6.21 12.28
N MET A 851 35.46 -5.09 12.27
CA MET A 851 35.13 -3.92 11.44
C MET A 851 35.05 -4.27 9.94
N ALA A 852 35.91 -5.17 9.45
CA ALA A 852 35.86 -5.65 8.06
C ALA A 852 34.72 -6.65 7.77
N ARG A 853 34.06 -7.20 8.79
CA ARG A 853 32.86 -8.05 8.66
C ARG A 853 31.56 -7.24 8.63
N ASP A 854 31.54 -6.01 9.16
CA ASP A 854 30.36 -5.16 9.10
C ASP A 854 30.07 -4.71 7.65
N ARG A 855 28.90 -5.11 7.14
CA ARG A 855 28.43 -4.77 5.79
C ARG A 855 28.22 -3.27 5.58
N ARG A 856 28.14 -2.48 6.66
CA ARG A 856 28.02 -1.01 6.61
C ARG A 856 29.33 -0.31 6.24
N LEU A 857 30.47 -0.90 6.57
CA LEU A 857 31.81 -0.31 6.40
C LEU A 857 32.54 -0.95 5.21
N LYS A 858 32.16 -0.57 3.99
CA LYS A 858 32.77 -1.12 2.76
C LYS A 858 34.18 -0.54 2.55
N GLY A 859 35.12 -1.38 2.13
CA GLY A 859 36.45 -0.93 1.66
C GLY A 859 37.57 -0.86 2.71
N VAL A 860 37.36 -1.33 3.95
CA VAL A 860 38.40 -1.36 5.01
C VAL A 860 39.73 -1.97 4.51
N ARG A 861 39.67 -3.08 3.79
CA ARG A 861 40.85 -3.77 3.21
C ARG A 861 41.60 -2.89 2.19
N GLU A 862 40.88 -2.16 1.35
CA GLU A 862 41.47 -1.29 0.33
C GLU A 862 42.10 -0.05 0.98
N LEU A 863 41.46 0.47 2.02
CA LEU A 863 41.95 1.58 2.84
C LEU A 863 43.27 1.21 3.54
N LEU A 864 43.32 0.08 4.25
CA LEU A 864 44.53 -0.39 4.92
C LEU A 864 45.68 -0.64 3.93
N ARG A 865 45.38 -1.24 2.77
CA ARG A 865 46.37 -1.45 1.70
C ARG A 865 46.89 -0.13 1.10
N ALA A 866 46.03 0.89 0.99
CA ALA A 866 46.48 2.23 0.58
C ALA A 866 47.41 2.85 1.63
N LEU A 867 47.09 2.72 2.92
CA LEU A 867 47.95 3.18 4.01
C LEU A 867 49.31 2.48 4.00
N GLU A 868 49.34 1.15 3.84
CA GLU A 868 50.57 0.34 3.71
C GLU A 868 51.51 0.90 2.63
N VAL A 869 51.03 1.05 1.40
CA VAL A 869 51.85 1.50 0.25
C VAL A 869 52.42 2.91 0.43
N TYR A 870 51.64 3.85 0.97
CA TYR A 870 52.17 5.19 1.26
C TYR A 870 53.15 5.19 2.43
N THR A 871 52.96 4.31 3.42
CA THR A 871 53.82 4.22 4.60
C THR A 871 55.19 3.63 4.23
N ASP A 872 55.22 2.55 3.44
CA ASP A 872 56.45 1.97 2.88
C ASP A 872 57.26 3.02 2.07
N ARG A 873 56.57 3.84 1.26
CA ARG A 873 57.21 4.94 0.53
C ARG A 873 57.84 6.00 1.44
N HIS A 874 57.17 6.39 2.53
CA HIS A 874 57.73 7.36 3.47
C HIS A 874 58.83 6.74 4.34
N TYR A 875 58.73 5.44 4.65
CA TYR A 875 59.73 4.69 5.41
C TYR A 875 61.06 4.59 4.66
N LYS A 876 61.05 4.17 3.39
CA LYS A 876 62.25 4.15 2.53
C LYS A 876 62.95 5.50 2.45
N ARG A 877 62.18 6.59 2.33
CA ARG A 877 62.73 7.95 2.33
C ARG A 877 63.36 8.34 3.68
N LEU A 878 62.85 7.82 4.80
CA LEU A 878 63.44 8.04 6.12
C LEU A 878 64.70 7.19 6.32
N GLU A 879 64.70 5.95 5.82
CA GLU A 879 65.86 5.06 5.78
C GLU A 879 67.03 5.70 4.99
N GLU A 880 66.77 6.18 3.77
CA GLU A 880 67.73 6.97 2.97
C GLU A 880 68.30 8.19 3.73
N LEU A 881 67.46 8.92 4.48
CA LEU A 881 67.91 10.08 5.27
C LEU A 881 68.71 9.69 6.53
N VAL A 882 68.46 8.50 7.10
CA VAL A 882 69.26 7.96 8.21
C VAL A 882 70.62 7.50 7.68
N ASP A 883 70.65 6.84 6.52
CA ASP A 883 71.88 6.44 5.84
C ASP A 883 72.76 7.66 5.50
N GLU A 884 72.17 8.74 4.95
CA GLU A 884 72.86 10.03 4.76
C GLU A 884 73.35 10.64 6.08
N SER A 885 72.63 10.44 7.20
CA SER A 885 73.01 11.01 8.50
C SER A 885 74.30 10.41 9.09
N TYR A 886 74.65 9.16 8.75
CA TYR A 886 75.93 8.56 9.15
C TYR A 886 77.15 9.29 8.56
N LEU A 887 76.98 10.10 7.52
CA LEU A 887 78.05 11.00 7.05
C LEU A 887 78.43 12.04 8.12
N LEU A 888 77.49 12.47 8.97
CA LEU A 888 77.81 13.34 10.10
C LEU A 888 78.65 12.61 11.15
N GLU A 889 78.29 11.37 11.50
CA GLU A 889 79.09 10.55 12.42
C GLU A 889 80.49 10.27 11.86
N TYR A 890 80.60 9.99 10.56
CA TYR A 890 81.88 9.85 9.87
C TYR A 890 82.71 11.14 9.95
N THR A 891 82.13 12.32 9.67
CA THR A 891 82.88 13.59 9.79
C THR A 891 83.26 13.92 11.24
N LEU A 892 82.43 13.59 12.22
CA LEU A 892 82.75 13.71 13.65
C LEU A 892 83.93 12.81 14.03
N ARG A 893 83.96 11.59 13.51
CA ARG A 893 85.06 10.65 13.71
C ARG A 893 86.36 11.14 13.08
N GLU A 894 86.34 11.57 11.82
CA GLU A 894 87.52 12.14 11.14
C GLU A 894 88.06 13.38 11.87
N MET A 895 87.18 14.27 12.35
CA MET A 895 87.58 15.40 13.21
C MET A 895 88.22 14.94 14.54
N GLY A 896 87.76 13.82 15.10
CA GLY A 896 88.34 13.19 16.29
C GLY A 896 89.71 12.54 16.03
N GLU A 897 89.89 11.85 14.90
CA GLU A 897 91.16 11.22 14.53
C GLU A 897 92.24 12.29 14.20
N VAL A 898 91.85 13.40 13.56
CA VAL A 898 92.73 14.59 13.36
C VAL A 898 93.10 15.27 14.69
N ALA A 899 92.28 15.15 15.74
CA ALA A 899 92.54 15.74 17.06
C ALA A 899 93.55 14.96 17.93
N GLY A 900 93.96 13.75 17.53
CA GLY A 900 95.22 13.12 17.96
C GLY A 900 95.35 12.70 19.43
N THR A 901 94.53 11.75 19.90
CA THR A 901 94.70 11.10 21.22
C THR A 901 95.03 9.61 21.09
N ASN A 902 96.32 9.25 21.22
CA ASN A 902 96.77 7.85 21.28
C ASN A 902 97.94 7.67 22.28
N GLY A 903 97.75 6.77 23.27
CA GLY A 903 98.66 6.48 24.39
C GLY A 903 98.07 6.85 25.77
N VAL A 904 98.19 6.07 26.86
CA VAL A 904 99.02 4.87 27.14
C VAL A 904 98.25 3.89 28.08
N ASN A 905 98.64 2.61 28.06
CA ASN A 905 98.01 1.47 28.76
C ASN A 905 98.02 1.49 30.30
N GLY A 906 96.98 0.90 30.92
CA GLY A 906 97.16 -0.30 31.77
C GLY A 906 96.85 -0.25 33.28
N HIS A 907 95.72 -0.84 33.70
CA HIS A 907 95.59 -1.85 34.80
C HIS A 907 94.12 -2.31 35.00
N GLY A 908 93.88 -3.61 35.25
CA GLY A 908 92.58 -4.17 35.73
C GLY A 908 92.38 -3.95 37.24
N VAL A 909 91.33 -4.40 37.95
CA VAL A 909 90.34 -5.51 37.82
C VAL A 909 89.11 -5.13 38.71
N GLY A 910 87.86 -5.59 38.55
CA GLY A 910 87.22 -6.49 37.57
C GLY A 910 86.18 -7.44 38.23
N GLY A 911 84.98 -7.60 37.61
CA GLY A 911 83.83 -8.39 38.08
C GLY A 911 82.53 -7.90 37.40
N ALA A 912 81.47 -8.69 37.19
CA ALA A 912 81.28 -10.13 37.33
C ALA A 912 80.12 -10.61 36.41
N ASN A 913 80.03 -11.93 36.19
CA ASN A 913 79.03 -12.62 35.36
C ASN A 913 77.55 -12.23 35.57
N GLY A 914 76.75 -12.36 34.51
CA GLY A 914 75.38 -12.90 34.58
C GLY A 914 74.31 -12.07 33.86
N GLY A 915 73.55 -12.69 32.94
CA GLY A 915 72.38 -12.02 32.33
C GLY A 915 72.05 -12.50 30.92
N ASP A 916 71.81 -13.80 30.77
CA ASP A 916 71.28 -14.42 29.55
C ASP A 916 69.85 -13.90 29.23
N MET A 917 69.55 -13.73 27.94
CA MET A 917 68.27 -14.10 27.31
C MET A 917 66.95 -13.29 27.53
N VAL A 918 66.17 -13.25 26.44
CA VAL A 918 64.70 -13.03 26.30
C VAL A 918 64.15 -11.61 26.14
N MET A 919 63.32 -11.52 25.10
CA MET A 919 62.40 -10.48 24.64
C MET A 919 61.57 -9.76 25.70
N THR A 920 61.33 -8.45 25.48
CA THR A 920 60.00 -7.86 25.19
C THR A 920 60.21 -6.59 24.37
#